data_AF-A0A6H9SHS4-F1
#
_entry.id   AF-A0A6H9SHS4-F1
#
_cell.length_a   1.000
_cell.length_b   1.000
_cell.length_c   1.000
_cell.angle_alpha   90.00
_cell.angle_beta   90.00
_cell.angle_gamma   90.00
#
_symmetry.space_group_name_H-M   'P 1'
#
loop_
_entity.id
_entity.type
_entity.pdbx_description
1 polymer ?
#
loop_
_entity_poly.entity_id
_entity_poly.type
_entity_poly.pdbx_seq_one_letter_code
_entity_poly.pdbx_strand_id
1 'polypeptide(L)'
;ARLAAAHAALRDYAAAHGPHAFDAVLRGADPRRARSRACLHHLLERQHYRLAWWRTAADELNWRRFFDIATLAAVRVDDDAVFDAVHALPLALHAAGDVDGLRVDHVDGLADPRAYCRRLHARLAEQRDARPYIVVEKILAPGETLRDDWHVNGTTGYDFMNDVAALLHDPAGAEPLGAHWAAVSGSARSFADEAVAGKRRVLKRQLAGEHERVARALHRIARAAPATRDVSRIAIHRMLGELAVHLPVYRMYPAHGDEPGAADRRVLERAYDAACAAIDPSDRYALERVAGWLGLRGTRVPRADAAALAAARVAFAQLTAPLAAKGVEDTANYRYGRLLSRNEVGADAGDFSVSRGAFHARNRRRARTVPHTLVATATHDHKRGEDARARLAVLSEVPDLWRAVSLDWSTLNQRQRGGAHRDLAWTPGPAAEAMLYQTLAGCWPPALAPDDAAGLAALAERVVRWQTKALREAKRQTDWLAPDADYERACEQFVRAILTPHGAGDFVHRLHAFVARIAPAGVVNSLAQAALRMASPGVPDLYQGTERWDHSLVDPDNRRDVPFAALAAERVDEPVAAYLPTWPDARVKRALVERMLALRARWPAVFADGAYVPLRVRGTLGRHAVAFARCGEGVTVVVVVTRLACRLLGDTPGLPRVEPGKWGETAVVLPRGAAKRWRDWLSDGGEIDASDDGTLRLDRCLAALPVAVLVAAGDRE
;
A
#
# COMPACT_ATOMS: atom_id res chain seq x y z
N ALA A 1 -40.29 15.91 -15.06
CA ALA A 1 -41.75 16.14 -15.02
C ALA A 1 -42.25 16.56 -13.63
N ARG A 2 -42.27 15.68 -12.62
CA ARG A 2 -42.79 16.02 -11.26
C ARG A 2 -42.12 17.22 -10.59
N LEU A 3 -40.78 17.30 -10.64
CA LEU A 3 -40.05 18.44 -10.07
C LEU A 3 -40.39 19.76 -10.79
N ALA A 4 -40.47 19.72 -12.12
CA ALA A 4 -40.84 20.87 -12.93
C ALA A 4 -42.28 21.33 -12.64
N ALA A 5 -43.21 20.39 -12.45
CA ALA A 5 -44.58 20.68 -12.05
C ALA A 5 -44.66 21.28 -10.63
N ALA A 6 -43.87 20.76 -9.68
CA ALA A 6 -43.79 21.33 -8.33
C ALA A 6 -43.20 22.74 -8.33
N HIS A 7 -42.13 22.98 -9.10
CA HIS A 7 -41.57 24.32 -9.28
C HIS A 7 -42.54 25.28 -9.97
N ALA A 8 -43.28 24.81 -10.98
CA ALA A 8 -44.34 25.61 -11.62
C ALA A 8 -45.42 25.99 -10.61
N ALA A 9 -45.96 25.03 -9.86
CA ALA A 9 -46.96 25.28 -8.83
C ALA A 9 -46.48 26.27 -7.74
N LEU A 10 -45.22 26.16 -7.31
CA LEU A 10 -44.62 27.12 -6.38
C LEU A 10 -44.50 28.52 -7.00
N ARG A 11 -44.07 28.63 -8.26
CA ARG A 11 -44.01 29.92 -8.97
C ARG A 11 -45.38 30.56 -9.12
N ASP A 12 -46.39 29.79 -9.51
CA ASP A 12 -47.76 30.28 -9.68
C ASP A 12 -48.33 30.75 -8.34
N TYR A 13 -48.07 30.00 -7.27
CA TYR A 13 -48.45 30.40 -5.91
C TYR A 13 -47.76 31.70 -5.48
N ALA A 14 -46.46 31.86 -5.76
CA ALA A 14 -45.71 33.08 -5.45
C ALA A 14 -46.24 34.28 -6.24
N ALA A 15 -46.55 34.10 -7.52
CA ALA A 15 -47.12 35.15 -8.37
C ALA A 15 -48.50 35.61 -7.84
N ALA A 16 -49.32 34.68 -7.35
CA ALA A 16 -50.65 34.98 -6.82
C ALA A 16 -50.62 35.66 -5.43
N HIS A 17 -49.58 35.44 -4.62
CA HIS A 17 -49.53 35.89 -3.21
C HIS A 17 -48.42 36.92 -2.92
N GLY A 18 -47.71 37.39 -3.95
CA GLY A 18 -46.69 38.44 -3.86
C GLY A 18 -45.34 37.96 -3.29
N PRO A 19 -44.39 38.89 -3.08
CA PRO A 19 -42.99 38.56 -2.74
C PRO A 19 -42.81 37.85 -1.40
N HIS A 20 -43.82 37.85 -0.53
CA HIS A 20 -43.80 37.25 0.80
C HIS A 20 -44.63 35.94 0.90
N ALA A 21 -45.02 35.36 -0.24
CA ALA A 21 -45.91 34.20 -0.32
C ALA A 21 -45.51 33.02 0.58
N PHE A 22 -44.20 32.82 0.81
CA PHE A 22 -43.67 31.70 1.58
C PHE A 22 -43.26 32.07 3.01
N ASP A 23 -43.28 33.35 3.36
CA ASP A 23 -42.70 33.82 4.62
C ASP A 23 -43.34 33.17 5.85
N ALA A 24 -44.66 32.94 5.82
CA ALA A 24 -45.37 32.28 6.91
C ALA A 24 -44.89 30.83 7.10
N VAL A 25 -44.74 30.08 6.01
CA VAL A 25 -44.27 28.68 6.02
C VAL A 25 -42.80 28.61 6.45
N LEU A 26 -41.95 29.47 5.89
CA LEU A 26 -40.53 29.55 6.24
C LEU A 26 -40.33 29.96 7.72
N ARG A 27 -41.12 30.90 8.23
CA ARG A 27 -41.14 31.24 9.67
C ARG A 27 -41.66 30.08 10.53
N GLY A 28 -42.63 29.32 10.02
CA GLY A 28 -43.20 28.14 10.66
C GLY A 28 -42.23 26.97 10.80
N ALA A 29 -41.21 26.90 9.94
CA ALA A 29 -40.17 25.86 9.94
C ALA A 29 -38.77 26.38 10.34
N ASP A 30 -38.65 27.60 10.88
CA ASP A 30 -37.36 28.20 11.26
C ASP A 30 -36.68 27.42 12.42
N PRO A 31 -35.51 26.79 12.21
CA PRO A 31 -34.84 25.98 13.23
C PRO A 31 -34.38 26.77 14.46
N ARG A 32 -34.25 28.10 14.32
CA ARG A 32 -33.83 29.01 15.40
C ARG A 32 -34.95 29.26 16.41
N ARG A 33 -36.20 28.94 16.08
CA ARG A 33 -37.37 29.15 16.95
C ARG A 33 -37.83 27.82 17.53
N ALA A 34 -37.82 27.67 18.85
CA ALA A 34 -38.22 26.44 19.53
C ALA A 34 -39.59 25.92 19.08
N ARG A 35 -40.60 26.80 18.99
CA ARG A 35 -41.96 26.48 18.53
C ARG A 35 -42.05 25.98 17.09
N SER A 36 -41.09 26.35 16.24
CA SER A 36 -41.06 26.00 14.81
C SER A 36 -40.33 24.67 14.55
N ARG A 37 -39.56 24.16 15.53
CA ARG A 37 -38.82 22.90 15.39
C ARG A 37 -39.72 21.68 15.23
N ALA A 38 -40.90 21.67 15.85
CA ALA A 38 -41.86 20.58 15.71
C ALA A 38 -42.41 20.49 14.28
N CYS A 39 -42.70 21.65 13.66
CA CYS A 39 -43.13 21.73 12.26
C CYS A 39 -42.02 21.28 11.31
N LEU A 40 -40.79 21.75 11.52
CA LEU A 40 -39.63 21.30 10.75
C LEU A 40 -39.40 19.79 10.91
N HIS A 41 -39.52 19.25 12.13
CA HIS A 41 -39.41 17.82 12.37
C HIS A 41 -40.48 17.03 11.62
N HIS A 42 -41.75 17.44 11.69
CA HIS A 42 -42.82 16.78 10.92
C HIS A 42 -42.60 16.84 9.40
N LEU A 43 -42.02 17.93 8.89
CA LEU A 43 -41.60 18.02 7.49
C LEU A 43 -40.48 17.04 7.15
N LEU A 44 -39.49 16.90 8.03
CA LEU A 44 -38.38 15.95 7.87
C LEU A 44 -38.85 14.49 7.90
N GLU A 45 -39.81 14.16 8.76
CA GLU A 45 -40.41 12.82 8.84
C GLU A 45 -41.18 12.40 7.58
N ARG A 46 -41.45 13.33 6.66
CA ARG A 46 -42.13 13.07 5.38
C ARG A 46 -41.15 12.88 4.20
N GLN A 47 -39.85 13.01 4.43
CA GLN A 47 -38.85 12.88 3.36
C GLN A 47 -38.54 11.41 3.07
N HIS A 48 -38.05 11.12 1.86
CA HIS A 48 -37.54 9.79 1.48
C HIS A 48 -36.19 9.45 2.14
N TYR A 49 -35.59 10.41 2.85
CA TYR A 49 -34.35 10.26 3.61
C TYR A 49 -34.59 10.65 5.06
N ARG A 50 -33.84 10.04 5.98
CA ARG A 50 -33.79 10.46 7.38
C ARG A 50 -32.43 11.08 7.65
N LEU A 51 -32.40 12.35 8.06
CA LEU A 51 -31.18 12.94 8.61
C LEU A 51 -30.94 12.34 9.99
N ALA A 52 -29.81 11.68 10.18
CA ALA A 52 -29.43 11.05 11.44
C ALA A 52 -28.11 11.61 11.94
N TRP A 53 -27.88 11.48 13.24
CA TRP A 53 -26.59 11.82 13.83
C TRP A 53 -25.50 10.91 13.25
N TRP A 54 -24.40 11.49 12.79
CA TRP A 54 -23.34 10.77 12.05
C TRP A 54 -22.81 9.52 12.76
N ARG A 55 -22.87 9.44 14.10
CA ARG A 55 -22.45 8.24 14.85
C ARG A 55 -23.35 7.03 14.64
N THR A 56 -24.60 7.21 14.22
CA THR A 56 -25.49 6.10 13.87
C THR A 56 -25.10 5.43 12.56
N ALA A 57 -24.20 6.04 11.78
CA ALA A 57 -23.80 5.53 10.47
C ALA A 57 -23.17 4.13 10.54
N ALA A 58 -22.45 3.80 11.60
CA ALA A 58 -21.83 2.48 11.72
C ALA A 58 -22.84 1.34 11.96
N ASP A 59 -23.98 1.66 12.59
CA ASP A 59 -24.95 0.68 13.08
C ASP A 59 -26.20 0.60 12.17
N GLU A 60 -26.63 1.74 11.62
CA GLU A 60 -27.95 1.88 10.98
C GLU A 60 -27.90 2.26 9.49
N LEU A 61 -26.72 2.45 8.87
CA LEU A 61 -26.66 2.74 7.43
C LEU A 61 -27.38 1.66 6.64
N ASN A 62 -28.29 2.08 5.76
CA ASN A 62 -29.07 1.18 4.91
C ASN A 62 -28.61 1.18 3.45
N TRP A 63 -27.45 1.78 3.14
CA TRP A 63 -26.76 1.64 1.86
C TRP A 63 -25.34 1.09 2.06
N ARG A 64 -24.77 0.52 0.99
CA ARG A 64 -23.35 0.13 0.98
C ARG A 64 -22.48 1.35 0.71
N ARG A 65 -21.37 1.46 1.42
CA ARG A 65 -20.40 2.56 1.30
C ARG A 65 -19.00 2.06 0.96
N PHE A 66 -18.12 2.98 0.55
CA PHE A 66 -16.69 2.72 0.44
C PHE A 66 -16.05 2.72 1.83
N PHE A 67 -15.50 1.57 2.24
CA PHE A 67 -14.99 1.33 3.59
C PHE A 67 -15.99 1.76 4.69
N ASP A 68 -15.61 2.72 5.55
CA ASP A 68 -16.42 3.30 6.61
C ASP A 68 -16.82 4.77 6.32
N ILE A 69 -16.64 5.24 5.09
CA ILE A 69 -16.89 6.64 4.67
C ILE A 69 -18.36 6.83 4.27
N ALA A 70 -19.16 7.42 5.17
CA ALA A 70 -20.61 7.58 4.96
C ALA A 70 -21.00 8.45 3.76
N THR A 71 -20.13 9.37 3.32
CA THR A 71 -20.35 10.27 2.19
C THR A 71 -20.10 9.63 0.81
N LEU A 72 -19.59 8.39 0.77
CA LEU A 72 -19.30 7.66 -0.47
C LEU A 72 -20.24 6.46 -0.61
N ALA A 73 -21.40 6.68 -1.23
CA ALA A 73 -22.38 5.62 -1.53
C ALA A 73 -21.92 4.77 -2.72
N ALA A 74 -22.04 3.45 -2.59
CA ALA A 74 -21.62 2.53 -3.63
C ALA A 74 -22.63 2.45 -4.79
N VAL A 75 -22.12 2.32 -6.00
CA VAL A 75 -22.92 2.10 -7.21
C VAL A 75 -23.10 0.62 -7.53
N ARG A 76 -24.25 0.26 -8.10
CA ARG A 76 -24.56 -1.09 -8.59
C ARG A 76 -24.14 -1.25 -10.05
N VAL A 77 -22.83 -1.21 -10.30
CA VAL A 77 -22.26 -1.24 -11.66
C VAL A 77 -22.42 -2.60 -12.36
N ASP A 78 -22.94 -3.60 -11.65
CA ASP A 78 -23.42 -4.88 -12.19
C ASP A 78 -24.69 -4.71 -13.05
N ASP A 79 -25.46 -3.65 -12.83
CA ASP A 79 -26.60 -3.27 -13.69
C ASP A 79 -26.09 -2.59 -14.97
N ASP A 80 -26.59 -3.02 -16.12
CA ASP A 80 -26.15 -2.55 -17.45
C ASP A 80 -26.38 -1.04 -17.64
N ALA A 81 -27.53 -0.52 -17.20
CA ALA A 81 -27.85 0.90 -17.33
C ALA A 81 -26.93 1.76 -16.45
N VAL A 82 -26.57 1.25 -15.27
CA VAL A 82 -25.62 1.92 -14.36
C VAL A 82 -24.21 1.85 -14.93
N PHE A 83 -23.79 0.70 -15.47
CA PHE A 83 -22.50 0.55 -16.12
C PHE A 83 -22.34 1.56 -17.27
N ASP A 84 -23.32 1.63 -18.17
CA ASP A 84 -23.32 2.52 -19.33
C ASP A 84 -23.25 3.99 -18.89
N ALA A 85 -24.05 4.39 -17.89
CA ALA A 85 -24.06 5.76 -17.39
C ALA A 85 -22.71 6.16 -16.76
N VAL A 86 -22.08 5.26 -15.98
CA VAL A 86 -20.79 5.52 -15.32
C VAL A 86 -19.63 5.54 -16.32
N HIS A 87 -19.69 4.69 -17.37
CA HIS A 87 -18.58 4.54 -18.32
C HIS A 87 -18.73 5.38 -19.59
N ALA A 88 -19.83 6.13 -19.76
CA ALA A 88 -20.05 6.96 -20.95
C ALA A 88 -18.86 7.88 -21.27
N LEU A 89 -18.36 8.64 -20.28
CA LEU A 89 -17.21 9.53 -20.48
C LEU A 89 -15.88 8.78 -20.70
N PRO A 90 -15.46 7.82 -19.84
CA PRO A 90 -14.24 7.04 -20.10
C PRO A 90 -14.21 6.37 -21.48
N LEU A 91 -15.35 5.81 -21.92
CA LEU A 91 -15.49 5.20 -23.24
C LEU A 91 -15.43 6.24 -24.36
N ALA A 92 -16.00 7.43 -24.17
CA ALA A 92 -15.88 8.51 -25.15
C ALA A 92 -14.43 8.99 -25.31
N LEU A 93 -13.69 9.16 -24.20
CA LEU A 93 -12.28 9.53 -24.22
C LEU A 93 -11.41 8.46 -24.89
N HIS A 94 -11.70 7.17 -24.65
CA HIS A 94 -10.96 6.10 -25.30
C HIS A 94 -11.22 6.06 -26.82
N ALA A 95 -12.49 6.18 -27.23
CA ALA A 95 -12.88 6.23 -28.64
C ALA A 95 -12.28 7.44 -29.37
N ALA A 96 -12.16 8.58 -28.70
CA ALA A 96 -11.51 9.78 -29.25
C ALA A 96 -9.98 9.65 -29.36
N GLY A 97 -9.38 8.65 -28.71
CA GLY A 97 -7.92 8.49 -28.64
C GLY A 97 -7.24 9.39 -27.59
N ASP A 98 -8.00 10.06 -26.73
CA ASP A 98 -7.47 10.90 -25.64
C ASP A 98 -6.85 10.07 -24.51
N VAL A 99 -7.27 8.81 -24.36
CA VAL A 99 -6.70 7.84 -23.42
C VAL A 99 -6.52 6.46 -24.06
N ASP A 100 -5.43 5.78 -23.71
CA ASP A 100 -5.09 4.44 -24.23
C ASP A 100 -5.49 3.28 -23.32
N GLY A 101 -5.85 3.58 -22.07
CA GLY A 101 -6.20 2.57 -21.10
C GLY A 101 -6.79 3.13 -19.81
N LEU A 102 -7.25 2.23 -18.95
CA LEU A 102 -7.94 2.57 -17.70
C LEU A 102 -7.29 1.88 -16.49
N ARG A 103 -7.18 2.61 -15.39
CA ARG A 103 -6.90 2.08 -14.05
C ARG A 103 -8.21 2.02 -13.28
N VAL A 104 -8.65 0.81 -12.91
CA VAL A 104 -9.87 0.58 -12.12
C VAL A 104 -9.56 0.74 -10.64
N ASP A 105 -10.22 1.70 -9.99
CA ASP A 105 -10.17 1.91 -8.55
C ASP A 105 -10.96 0.84 -7.79
N HIS A 106 -10.44 0.40 -6.65
CA HIS A 106 -11.12 -0.45 -5.68
C HIS A 106 -11.95 -1.60 -6.28
N VAL A 107 -11.33 -2.40 -7.16
CA VAL A 107 -12.03 -3.49 -7.89
C VAL A 107 -12.66 -4.50 -6.93
N ASP A 108 -12.06 -4.69 -5.75
CA ASP A 108 -12.55 -5.57 -4.70
C ASP A 108 -13.80 -5.03 -3.97
N GLY A 109 -14.29 -3.84 -4.30
CA GLY A 109 -15.58 -3.32 -3.83
C GLY A 109 -16.77 -3.78 -4.67
N LEU A 110 -16.54 -4.37 -5.84
CA LEU A 110 -17.60 -4.75 -6.80
C LEU A 110 -18.35 -6.02 -6.38
N ALA A 111 -19.58 -6.19 -6.88
CA ALA A 111 -20.35 -7.41 -6.66
C ALA A 111 -19.70 -8.59 -7.43
N ASP A 112 -19.46 -8.40 -8.73
CA ASP A 112 -18.71 -9.31 -9.59
C ASP A 112 -17.58 -8.56 -10.34
N PRO A 113 -16.36 -8.52 -9.76
CA PRO A 113 -15.17 -7.98 -10.42
C PRO A 113 -14.87 -8.59 -11.78
N ARG A 114 -15.11 -9.90 -11.95
CA ARG A 114 -14.79 -10.62 -13.17
C ARG A 114 -15.70 -10.20 -14.32
N ALA A 115 -17.01 -10.20 -14.08
CA ALA A 115 -17.98 -9.74 -15.10
C ALA A 115 -17.74 -8.28 -15.46
N TYR A 116 -17.47 -7.43 -14.46
CA TYR A 116 -17.14 -6.02 -14.68
C TYR A 116 -15.92 -5.84 -15.59
N CYS A 117 -14.77 -6.46 -15.26
CA CYS A 117 -13.54 -6.32 -16.04
C CYS A 117 -13.70 -6.85 -17.47
N ARG A 118 -14.38 -8.00 -17.65
CA ARG A 118 -14.66 -8.56 -18.98
C ARG A 118 -15.56 -7.65 -19.82
N ARG A 119 -16.59 -7.06 -19.20
CA ARG A 119 -17.48 -6.10 -19.86
C ARG A 119 -16.72 -4.85 -20.28
N LEU A 120 -15.93 -4.28 -19.36
CA LEU A 120 -15.10 -3.11 -19.66
C LEU A 120 -14.12 -3.38 -20.80
N HIS A 121 -13.46 -4.53 -20.77
CA HIS A 121 -12.57 -4.97 -21.84
C HIS A 121 -13.29 -5.05 -23.19
N ALA A 122 -14.45 -5.71 -23.25
CA ALA A 122 -15.23 -5.82 -24.49
C ALA A 122 -15.64 -4.45 -25.04
N ARG A 123 -16.14 -3.56 -24.18
CA ARG A 123 -16.60 -2.22 -24.58
C ARG A 123 -15.49 -1.32 -25.07
N LEU A 124 -14.26 -1.46 -24.56
CA LEU A 124 -13.10 -0.75 -25.09
C LEU A 124 -12.62 -1.38 -26.42
N ALA A 125 -12.59 -2.70 -26.51
CA ALA A 125 -12.16 -3.42 -27.71
C ALA A 125 -13.10 -3.20 -28.92
N GLU A 126 -14.37 -2.88 -28.68
CA GLU A 126 -15.32 -2.49 -29.73
C GLU A 126 -14.99 -1.12 -30.36
N GLN A 127 -14.19 -0.27 -29.69
CA GLN A 127 -13.94 1.10 -30.12
C GLN A 127 -12.69 1.24 -31.00
N ARG A 128 -11.68 0.38 -30.79
CA ARG A 128 -10.36 0.46 -31.42
C ARG A 128 -9.79 -0.95 -31.66
N ASP A 129 -9.05 -1.13 -32.76
CA ASP A 129 -8.38 -2.40 -33.08
C ASP A 129 -7.26 -2.77 -32.08
N ALA A 130 -6.67 -1.77 -31.43
CA ALA A 130 -5.63 -1.98 -30.42
C ALA A 130 -6.22 -2.65 -29.17
N ARG A 131 -5.51 -3.65 -28.63
CA ARG A 131 -5.95 -4.33 -27.40
C ARG A 131 -6.04 -3.32 -26.24
N PRO A 132 -7.19 -3.19 -25.56
CA PRO A 132 -7.34 -2.25 -24.46
C PRO A 132 -6.35 -2.54 -23.32
N TYR A 133 -5.77 -1.47 -22.76
CA TYR A 133 -4.93 -1.57 -21.57
C TYR A 133 -5.77 -1.31 -20.32
N ILE A 134 -5.90 -2.31 -19.44
CA ILE A 134 -6.64 -2.21 -18.18
C ILE A 134 -5.78 -2.73 -17.04
N VAL A 135 -5.62 -1.94 -15.99
CA VAL A 135 -5.02 -2.38 -14.73
C VAL A 135 -5.97 -2.15 -13.57
N VAL A 136 -5.90 -3.01 -12.56
CA VAL A 136 -6.80 -2.95 -11.41
C VAL A 136 -6.06 -2.64 -10.13
N GLU A 137 -6.58 -1.72 -9.33
CA GLU A 137 -6.14 -1.57 -7.95
C GLU A 137 -6.63 -2.79 -7.16
N LYS A 138 -5.70 -3.71 -6.90
CA LYS A 138 -5.96 -4.97 -6.19
C LYS A 138 -4.76 -5.33 -5.34
N ILE A 139 -5.00 -5.51 -4.04
CA ILE A 139 -3.96 -5.90 -3.09
C ILE A 139 -3.86 -7.43 -3.04
N LEU A 140 -2.69 -7.98 -3.39
CA LEU A 140 -2.42 -9.41 -3.39
C LEU A 140 -1.76 -9.83 -2.07
N ALA A 141 -2.40 -10.75 -1.35
CA ALA A 141 -1.82 -11.36 -0.15
C ALA A 141 -0.68 -12.33 -0.50
N PRO A 142 0.16 -12.76 0.47
CA PRO A 142 1.21 -13.73 0.23
C PRO A 142 0.68 -15.02 -0.44
N GLY A 143 1.27 -15.37 -1.58
CA GLY A 143 0.89 -16.55 -2.37
C GLY A 143 -0.38 -16.39 -3.21
N GLU A 144 -1.06 -15.24 -3.14
CA GLU A 144 -2.21 -14.94 -3.98
C GLU A 144 -1.77 -14.54 -5.40
N THR A 145 -2.61 -14.84 -6.38
CA THR A 145 -2.41 -14.42 -7.77
C THR A 145 -3.66 -13.72 -8.28
N LEU A 146 -3.47 -12.75 -9.18
CA LEU A 146 -4.59 -12.14 -9.88
C LEU A 146 -5.30 -13.22 -10.72
N ARG A 147 -6.63 -13.15 -10.80
CA ARG A 147 -7.41 -14.07 -11.61
C ARG A 147 -7.12 -13.85 -13.09
N ASP A 148 -6.85 -14.92 -13.81
CA ASP A 148 -6.47 -14.94 -15.22
C ASP A 148 -7.65 -14.61 -16.14
N ASP A 149 -8.87 -14.92 -15.71
CA ASP A 149 -10.09 -14.75 -16.50
C ASP A 149 -10.77 -13.38 -16.37
N TRP A 150 -10.08 -12.38 -15.82
CA TRP A 150 -10.58 -10.99 -15.72
C TRP A 150 -10.34 -10.15 -16.98
N HIS A 151 -9.44 -10.60 -17.87
CA HIS A 151 -9.05 -9.87 -19.10
C HIS A 151 -8.42 -8.48 -18.82
N VAL A 152 -7.58 -8.40 -17.80
CA VAL A 152 -6.80 -7.20 -17.44
C VAL A 152 -5.30 -7.44 -17.60
N ASN A 153 -4.50 -6.39 -17.75
CA ASN A 153 -3.05 -6.44 -17.93
C ASN A 153 -2.29 -6.66 -16.62
N GLY A 154 -2.91 -6.39 -15.47
CA GLY A 154 -2.32 -6.65 -14.16
C GLY A 154 -2.87 -5.77 -13.05
N THR A 155 -2.09 -5.64 -11.99
CA THR A 155 -2.38 -4.77 -10.83
C THR A 155 -1.76 -3.39 -11.02
N THR A 156 -2.00 -2.50 -10.05
CA THR A 156 -1.29 -1.22 -9.90
C THR A 156 0.11 -1.36 -9.26
N GLY A 157 0.62 -2.57 -9.04
CA GLY A 157 2.03 -2.80 -8.70
C GLY A 157 2.40 -2.83 -7.20
N TYR A 158 1.43 -2.82 -6.28
CA TYR A 158 1.68 -3.01 -4.84
C TYR A 158 2.44 -4.30 -4.52
N ASP A 159 2.20 -5.37 -5.30
CA ASP A 159 2.93 -6.64 -5.17
C ASP A 159 4.43 -6.49 -5.45
N PHE A 160 4.80 -5.72 -6.46
CA PHE A 160 6.21 -5.43 -6.73
C PHE A 160 6.81 -4.52 -5.66
N MET A 161 6.08 -3.49 -5.22
CA MET A 161 6.52 -2.61 -4.14
C MET A 161 6.86 -3.43 -2.89
N ASN A 162 6.02 -4.41 -2.54
CA ASN A 162 6.28 -5.33 -1.44
C ASN A 162 7.51 -6.23 -1.71
N ASP A 163 7.64 -6.80 -2.91
CA ASP A 163 8.75 -7.65 -3.32
C ASP A 163 10.11 -6.95 -3.18
N VAL A 164 10.23 -5.74 -3.75
CA VAL A 164 11.50 -5.00 -3.75
C VAL A 164 11.82 -4.45 -2.37
N ALA A 165 10.83 -3.97 -1.62
CA ALA A 165 11.04 -3.53 -0.24
C ALA A 165 11.59 -4.68 0.62
N ALA A 166 10.97 -5.86 0.58
CA ALA A 166 11.42 -7.02 1.35
C ALA A 166 12.79 -7.55 0.90
N LEU A 167 13.16 -7.37 -0.39
CA LEU A 167 14.48 -7.75 -0.90
C LEU A 167 15.60 -6.91 -0.27
N LEU A 168 15.33 -5.64 0.07
CA LEU A 168 16.34 -4.72 0.60
C LEU A 168 16.60 -4.89 2.11
N HIS A 169 15.85 -5.74 2.80
CA HIS A 169 16.05 -6.03 4.22
C HIS A 169 17.06 -7.17 4.44
N ASP A 170 17.92 -7.03 5.45
CA ASP A 170 18.80 -8.11 5.91
C ASP A 170 18.01 -9.05 6.83
N PRO A 171 17.80 -10.34 6.47
CA PRO A 171 17.09 -11.28 7.34
C PRO A 171 17.69 -11.39 8.75
N ALA A 172 18.99 -11.12 8.94
CA ALA A 172 19.63 -11.14 10.24
C ALA A 172 19.10 -10.06 11.21
N GLY A 173 18.48 -8.99 10.70
CA GLY A 173 17.87 -7.94 11.52
C GLY A 173 16.50 -8.30 12.11
N ALA A 174 15.86 -9.38 11.64
CA ALA A 174 14.46 -9.68 12.00
C ALA A 174 14.26 -9.95 13.49
N GLU A 175 15.14 -10.77 14.08
CA GLU A 175 15.07 -11.17 15.49
C GLU A 175 15.50 -10.02 16.42
N PRO A 176 16.66 -9.37 16.24
CA PRO A 176 17.09 -8.31 17.14
C PRO A 176 16.16 -7.08 17.14
N LEU A 177 15.62 -6.70 15.97
CA LEU A 177 14.61 -5.63 15.89
C LEU A 177 13.28 -6.03 16.52
N GLY A 178 12.90 -7.32 16.39
CA GLY A 178 11.72 -7.87 17.06
C GLY A 178 11.85 -7.84 18.59
N ALA A 179 13.00 -8.28 19.11
CA ALA A 179 13.32 -8.23 20.54
C ALA A 179 13.35 -6.79 21.07
N HIS A 180 13.97 -5.87 20.33
CA HIS A 180 13.96 -4.46 20.67
C HIS A 180 12.54 -3.88 20.70
N TRP A 181 11.72 -4.15 19.68
CA TRP A 181 10.32 -3.71 19.64
C TRP A 181 9.50 -4.26 20.80
N ALA A 182 9.64 -5.55 21.13
CA ALA A 182 8.95 -6.16 22.26
C ALA A 182 9.35 -5.49 23.59
N ALA A 183 10.64 -5.22 23.77
CA ALA A 183 11.17 -4.56 24.97
C ALA A 183 10.65 -3.12 25.12
N VAL A 184 10.65 -2.31 24.05
CA VAL A 184 10.19 -0.90 24.14
C VAL A 184 8.67 -0.79 24.17
N SER A 185 7.95 -1.59 23.39
CA SER A 185 6.49 -1.48 23.32
C SER A 185 5.76 -2.18 24.47
N GLY A 186 6.44 -3.08 25.19
CA GLY A 186 5.83 -3.96 26.20
C GLY A 186 4.91 -5.03 25.61
N SER A 187 4.94 -5.26 24.30
CA SER A 187 4.06 -6.20 23.60
C SER A 187 4.85 -7.28 22.88
N ALA A 188 4.55 -8.55 23.19
CA ALA A 188 5.09 -9.71 22.47
C ALA A 188 4.22 -10.16 21.28
N ARG A 189 3.18 -9.39 20.93
CA ARG A 189 2.26 -9.74 19.84
C ARG A 189 2.97 -9.77 18.49
N SER A 190 2.67 -10.79 17.70
CA SER A 190 3.06 -10.86 16.30
C SER A 190 2.23 -9.89 15.46
N PHE A 191 2.66 -9.64 14.22
CA PHE A 191 1.85 -8.86 13.28
C PHE A 191 0.50 -9.53 13.00
N ALA A 192 0.46 -10.87 12.91
CA ALA A 192 -0.77 -11.62 12.72
C ALA A 192 -1.77 -11.40 13.88
N ASP A 193 -1.27 -11.33 15.13
CA ASP A 193 -2.11 -11.02 16.30
C ASP A 193 -2.69 -9.60 16.21
N GLU A 194 -1.88 -8.61 15.80
CA GLU A 194 -2.35 -7.24 15.61
C GLU A 194 -3.34 -7.13 14.43
N ALA A 195 -3.15 -7.90 13.36
CA ALA A 195 -4.07 -7.98 12.22
C ALA A 195 -5.43 -8.56 12.63
N VAL A 196 -5.45 -9.67 13.36
CA VAL A 196 -6.70 -10.26 13.88
C VAL A 196 -7.39 -9.31 14.86
N ALA A 197 -6.64 -8.72 15.80
CA ALA A 197 -7.19 -7.75 16.76
C ALA A 197 -7.74 -6.49 16.08
N GLY A 198 -7.05 -6.00 15.06
CA GLY A 198 -7.47 -4.86 14.24
C GLY A 198 -8.75 -5.15 13.47
N LYS A 199 -8.80 -6.28 12.74
CA LYS A 199 -10.02 -6.75 12.06
C LYS A 199 -11.18 -6.92 13.03
N ARG A 200 -10.99 -7.59 14.18
CA ARG A 200 -12.05 -7.73 15.20
C ARG A 200 -12.60 -6.38 15.67
N ARG A 201 -11.73 -5.39 15.93
CA ARG A 201 -12.19 -4.04 16.32
C ARG A 201 -12.99 -3.38 15.21
N VAL A 202 -12.49 -3.43 13.97
CA VAL A 202 -13.14 -2.83 12.80
C VAL A 202 -14.50 -3.44 12.53
N LEU A 203 -14.59 -4.77 12.56
CA LEU A 203 -15.84 -5.49 12.34
C LEU A 203 -16.89 -5.13 13.39
N LYS A 204 -16.48 -4.99 14.66
CA LYS A 204 -17.38 -4.67 15.77
C LYS A 204 -17.84 -3.21 15.81
N ARG A 205 -17.04 -2.29 15.28
CA ARG A 205 -17.27 -0.84 15.44
C ARG A 205 -17.57 -0.15 14.12
N GLN A 206 -16.66 -0.18 13.16
CA GLN A 206 -16.81 0.55 11.90
C GLN A 206 -17.76 -0.16 10.91
N LEU A 207 -17.75 -1.49 10.87
CA LEU A 207 -18.48 -2.31 9.90
C LEU A 207 -19.63 -3.13 10.53
N ALA A 208 -20.18 -2.66 11.65
CA ALA A 208 -21.21 -3.39 12.40
C ALA A 208 -22.49 -3.61 11.57
N GLY A 209 -22.96 -2.57 10.86
CA GLY A 209 -24.12 -2.66 9.97
C GLY A 209 -23.89 -3.60 8.79
N GLU A 210 -22.70 -3.55 8.16
CA GLU A 210 -22.32 -4.46 7.07
C GLU A 210 -22.22 -5.92 7.55
N HIS A 211 -21.67 -6.15 8.74
CA HIS A 211 -21.59 -7.47 9.35
C HIS A 211 -22.98 -8.05 9.64
N GLU A 212 -23.84 -7.25 10.26
CA GLU A 212 -25.22 -7.61 10.56
C GLU A 212 -26.03 -7.90 9.29
N ARG A 213 -25.82 -7.13 8.20
CA ARG A 213 -26.47 -7.39 6.90
C ARG A 213 -26.15 -8.79 6.37
N VAL A 214 -24.90 -9.22 6.45
CA VAL A 214 -24.49 -10.58 6.02
C VAL A 214 -25.06 -11.64 6.97
N ALA A 215 -25.03 -11.40 8.28
CA ALA A 215 -25.62 -12.31 9.27
C ALA A 215 -27.13 -12.52 9.04
N ARG A 216 -27.90 -11.46 8.70
CA ARG A 216 -29.32 -11.58 8.33
C ARG A 216 -29.52 -12.38 7.05
N ALA A 217 -28.66 -12.20 6.04
CA ALA A 217 -28.73 -12.97 4.80
C ALA A 217 -28.54 -14.48 5.06
N LEU A 218 -27.52 -14.84 5.85
CA LEU A 218 -27.27 -16.22 6.25
C LEU A 218 -28.36 -16.77 7.18
N HIS A 219 -28.94 -15.95 8.05
CA HIS A 219 -30.04 -16.39 8.90
C HIS A 219 -31.30 -16.72 8.10
N ARG A 220 -31.61 -15.97 7.03
CA ARG A 220 -32.72 -16.33 6.12
C ARG A 220 -32.49 -17.70 5.46
N ILE A 221 -31.25 -18.00 5.06
CA ILE A 221 -30.85 -19.31 4.55
C ILE A 221 -31.05 -20.40 5.61
N ALA A 222 -30.61 -20.15 6.85
CA ALA A 222 -30.79 -21.08 7.96
C ALA A 222 -32.27 -21.43 8.19
N ARG A 223 -33.15 -20.43 8.16
CA ARG A 223 -34.59 -20.55 8.39
C ARG A 223 -35.35 -21.27 7.27
N ALA A 224 -34.77 -21.39 6.08
CA ALA A 224 -35.41 -22.02 4.93
C ALA A 224 -35.56 -23.54 5.07
N ALA A 225 -34.88 -24.19 6.03
CA ALA A 225 -34.98 -25.63 6.24
C ALA A 225 -35.10 -26.04 7.72
N PRO A 226 -35.94 -27.05 8.04
CA PRO A 226 -36.10 -27.53 9.41
C PRO A 226 -34.80 -27.94 10.11
N ALA A 227 -33.85 -28.54 9.39
CA ALA A 227 -32.58 -29.00 9.96
C ALA A 227 -31.63 -27.86 10.41
N THR A 228 -31.83 -26.63 9.92
CA THR A 228 -30.94 -25.49 10.18
C THR A 228 -31.64 -24.30 10.81
N ARG A 229 -32.97 -24.32 10.95
CA ARG A 229 -33.76 -23.16 11.41
C ARG A 229 -33.51 -22.72 12.85
N ASP A 230 -32.86 -23.57 13.65
CA ASP A 230 -32.49 -23.31 15.04
C ASP A 230 -31.06 -22.78 15.18
N VAL A 231 -30.31 -22.66 14.07
CA VAL A 231 -29.06 -21.91 14.05
C VAL A 231 -29.41 -20.42 14.18
N SER A 232 -29.27 -19.90 15.40
CA SER A 232 -29.73 -18.56 15.75
C SER A 232 -28.93 -17.46 15.02
N ARG A 233 -29.55 -16.31 14.80
CA ARG A 233 -28.88 -15.13 14.22
C ARG A 233 -27.65 -14.71 15.02
N ILE A 234 -27.71 -14.83 16.35
CA ILE A 234 -26.59 -14.49 17.25
C ILE A 234 -25.39 -15.41 17.01
N ALA A 235 -25.62 -16.73 16.91
CA ALA A 235 -24.57 -17.70 16.63
C ALA A 235 -23.96 -17.48 15.23
N ILE A 236 -24.81 -17.23 14.22
CA ILE A 236 -24.38 -16.89 12.85
C ILE A 236 -23.50 -15.65 12.87
N HIS A 237 -23.94 -14.57 13.52
CA HIS A 237 -23.19 -13.33 13.60
C HIS A 237 -21.83 -13.53 14.26
N ARG A 238 -21.74 -14.29 15.37
CA ARG A 238 -20.46 -14.58 16.03
C ARG A 238 -19.52 -15.38 15.11
N MET A 239 -20.00 -16.46 14.51
CA MET A 239 -19.17 -17.35 13.67
C MET A 239 -18.77 -16.73 12.33
N LEU A 240 -19.66 -15.93 11.74
CA LEU A 240 -19.33 -15.10 10.58
C LEU A 240 -18.16 -14.16 10.89
N GLY A 241 -18.17 -13.55 12.07
CA GLY A 241 -17.09 -12.68 12.50
C GLY A 241 -15.76 -13.42 12.62
N GLU A 242 -15.74 -14.61 13.21
CA GLU A 242 -14.51 -15.40 13.33
C GLU A 242 -13.95 -15.82 11.96
N LEU A 243 -14.80 -16.25 11.03
CA LEU A 243 -14.35 -16.51 9.65
C LEU A 243 -13.82 -15.26 8.95
N ALA A 244 -14.48 -14.11 9.12
CA ALA A 244 -14.09 -12.85 8.48
C ALA A 244 -12.71 -12.36 8.95
N VAL A 245 -12.43 -12.43 10.26
CA VAL A 245 -11.16 -11.92 10.82
C VAL A 245 -9.98 -12.85 10.51
N HIS A 246 -10.24 -14.15 10.34
CA HIS A 246 -9.24 -15.15 9.96
C HIS A 246 -9.08 -15.34 8.44
N LEU A 247 -9.82 -14.61 7.61
CA LEU A 247 -9.63 -14.65 6.16
C LEU A 247 -8.24 -14.08 5.77
N PRO A 248 -7.37 -14.85 5.09
CA PRO A 248 -5.98 -14.46 4.82
C PRO A 248 -5.80 -13.57 3.58
N VAL A 249 -6.89 -13.25 2.87
CA VAL A 249 -6.92 -12.41 1.66
C VAL A 249 -7.93 -11.27 1.87
N TYR A 250 -7.93 -10.29 0.97
CA TYR A 250 -8.93 -9.21 0.98
C TYR A 250 -10.34 -9.77 0.85
N ARG A 251 -10.58 -10.59 -0.17
CA ARG A 251 -11.87 -11.25 -0.39
C ARG A 251 -11.74 -12.52 -1.20
N MET A 252 -12.81 -13.31 -1.18
CA MET A 252 -13.03 -14.38 -2.13
C MET A 252 -13.79 -13.86 -3.36
N TYR A 253 -13.72 -14.60 -4.46
CA TYR A 253 -14.41 -14.30 -5.71
C TYR A 253 -15.42 -15.40 -6.04
N PRO A 254 -16.59 -15.44 -5.38
CA PRO A 254 -17.60 -16.46 -5.65
C PRO A 254 -18.01 -16.38 -7.13
N ALA A 255 -17.89 -17.50 -7.85
CA ALA A 255 -18.32 -17.60 -9.24
C ALA A 255 -19.86 -17.55 -9.33
N HIS A 256 -20.38 -17.16 -10.49
CA HIS A 256 -21.78 -17.41 -10.84
C HIS A 256 -21.98 -18.93 -11.02
N GLY A 257 -22.37 -19.61 -9.94
CA GLY A 257 -22.58 -21.06 -9.85
C GLY A 257 -22.64 -21.55 -8.40
N ASP A 258 -22.88 -22.85 -8.20
CA ASP A 258 -23.13 -23.42 -6.85
C ASP A 258 -21.86 -23.57 -5.98
N GLU A 259 -20.67 -23.71 -6.58
CA GLU A 259 -19.42 -23.93 -5.83
C GLU A 259 -18.37 -22.82 -6.03
N PRO A 260 -17.71 -22.35 -4.96
CA PRO A 260 -16.51 -21.52 -5.09
C PRO A 260 -15.40 -22.27 -5.85
N GLY A 261 -14.59 -21.51 -6.58
CA GLY A 261 -13.40 -22.04 -7.25
C GLY A 261 -12.40 -22.63 -6.24
N ALA A 262 -11.49 -23.49 -6.73
CA ALA A 262 -10.54 -24.20 -5.87
C ALA A 262 -9.65 -23.26 -5.04
N ALA A 263 -9.28 -22.09 -5.58
CA ALA A 263 -8.51 -21.08 -4.87
C ALA A 263 -9.27 -20.48 -3.67
N ASP A 264 -10.52 -20.08 -3.87
CA ASP A 264 -11.37 -19.54 -2.79
C ASP A 264 -11.69 -20.60 -1.74
N ARG A 265 -11.86 -21.86 -2.17
CA ARG A 265 -12.09 -22.97 -1.25
C ARG A 265 -10.89 -23.17 -0.31
N ARG A 266 -9.67 -23.18 -0.83
CA ARG A 266 -8.45 -23.27 0.01
C ARG A 266 -8.30 -22.08 0.94
N VAL A 267 -8.72 -20.89 0.52
CA VAL A 267 -8.74 -19.69 1.37
C VAL A 267 -9.75 -19.88 2.50
N LEU A 268 -10.95 -20.36 2.20
CA LEU A 268 -12.01 -20.60 3.18
C LEU A 268 -11.65 -21.73 4.15
N GLU A 269 -11.01 -22.81 3.66
CA GLU A 269 -10.47 -23.91 4.49
C GLU A 269 -9.48 -23.38 5.53
N ARG A 270 -8.50 -22.56 5.11
CA ARG A 270 -7.54 -21.96 6.06
C ARG A 270 -8.21 -21.04 7.07
N ALA A 271 -9.18 -20.23 6.64
CA ALA A 271 -9.93 -19.35 7.54
C ALA A 271 -10.78 -20.16 8.53
N TYR A 272 -11.37 -21.27 8.07
CA TYR A 272 -12.13 -22.19 8.89
C TYR A 272 -11.24 -22.87 9.93
N ASP A 273 -10.08 -23.41 9.55
CA ASP A 273 -9.15 -24.08 10.48
C ASP A 273 -8.66 -23.11 11.57
N ALA A 274 -8.33 -21.88 11.19
CA ALA A 274 -7.94 -20.83 12.13
C ALA A 274 -9.09 -20.42 13.05
N ALA A 275 -10.31 -20.26 12.51
CA ALA A 275 -11.50 -19.96 13.32
C ALA A 275 -11.83 -21.10 14.29
N CYS A 276 -11.67 -22.36 13.87
CA CYS A 276 -11.89 -23.53 14.71
C CYS A 276 -11.00 -23.56 15.95
N ALA A 277 -9.75 -23.10 15.82
CA ALA A 277 -8.82 -23.00 16.94
C ALA A 277 -9.15 -21.82 17.89
N ALA A 278 -9.96 -20.85 17.44
CA ALA A 278 -10.25 -19.62 18.16
C ALA A 278 -11.62 -19.60 18.88
N ILE A 279 -12.48 -20.60 18.65
CA ILE A 279 -13.85 -20.66 19.19
C ILE A 279 -14.01 -21.71 20.29
N ASP A 280 -15.09 -21.59 21.06
CA ASP A 280 -15.53 -22.63 21.98
C ASP A 280 -16.07 -23.85 21.19
N PRO A 281 -15.83 -25.10 21.65
CA PRO A 281 -16.36 -26.29 20.98
C PRO A 281 -17.88 -26.29 20.75
N SER A 282 -18.66 -25.65 21.62
CA SER A 282 -20.13 -25.52 21.47
C SER A 282 -20.55 -24.71 20.23
N ASP A 283 -19.66 -23.85 19.72
CA ASP A 283 -19.89 -23.04 18.53
C ASP A 283 -19.57 -23.75 17.22
N ARG A 284 -18.97 -24.93 17.28
CA ARG A 284 -18.49 -25.68 16.12
C ARG A 284 -19.60 -25.96 15.10
N TYR A 285 -20.79 -26.33 15.58
CA TYR A 285 -21.94 -26.59 14.71
C TYR A 285 -22.33 -25.35 13.90
N ALA A 286 -22.42 -24.18 14.55
CA ALA A 286 -22.76 -22.93 13.88
C ALA A 286 -21.66 -22.52 12.88
N LEU A 287 -20.38 -22.67 13.24
CA LEU A 287 -19.26 -22.39 12.34
C LEU A 287 -19.32 -23.23 11.08
N GLU A 288 -19.55 -24.54 11.22
CA GLU A 288 -19.68 -25.47 10.08
C GLU A 288 -20.83 -25.08 9.16
N ARG A 289 -21.98 -24.68 9.70
CA ARG A 289 -23.11 -24.20 8.88
C ARG A 289 -22.75 -22.93 8.11
N VAL A 290 -22.17 -21.94 8.78
CA VAL A 290 -21.77 -20.68 8.15
C VAL A 290 -20.71 -20.90 7.07
N ALA A 291 -19.64 -21.64 7.37
CA ALA A 291 -18.61 -21.98 6.39
C ALA A 291 -19.18 -22.76 5.20
N GLY A 292 -20.11 -23.67 5.46
CA GLY A 292 -20.83 -24.42 4.43
C GLY A 292 -21.62 -23.54 3.48
N TRP A 293 -22.40 -22.60 4.01
CA TRP A 293 -23.13 -21.63 3.19
C TRP A 293 -22.20 -20.72 2.39
N LEU A 294 -21.04 -20.37 2.93
CA LEU A 294 -20.00 -19.63 2.21
C LEU A 294 -19.23 -20.48 1.19
N GLY A 295 -19.42 -21.80 1.19
CA GLY A 295 -18.98 -22.72 0.13
C GLY A 295 -17.87 -23.71 0.51
N LEU A 296 -17.70 -24.00 1.81
CA LEU A 296 -16.86 -25.10 2.29
C LEU A 296 -17.52 -26.46 2.00
N ARG A 297 -16.78 -27.41 1.42
CA ARG A 297 -17.30 -28.75 1.06
C ARG A 297 -17.60 -29.61 2.31
N GLY A 298 -18.46 -30.62 2.15
CA GLY A 298 -18.77 -31.62 3.19
C GLY A 298 -19.90 -31.21 4.15
N THR A 299 -20.47 -30.03 3.97
CA THR A 299 -21.61 -29.57 4.74
C THR A 299 -22.87 -29.66 3.88
N ARG A 300 -23.91 -30.38 4.33
CA ARG A 300 -25.22 -30.37 3.64
C ARG A 300 -25.77 -28.94 3.68
N VAL A 301 -25.61 -28.19 2.59
CA VAL A 301 -26.36 -26.95 2.39
C VAL A 301 -27.81 -27.40 2.19
N PRO A 302 -28.78 -26.84 2.93
CA PRO A 302 -30.19 -27.13 2.65
C PRO A 302 -30.53 -26.87 1.19
N ARG A 303 -31.70 -27.31 0.69
CA ARG A 303 -32.28 -26.75 -0.54
C ARG A 303 -32.63 -25.28 -0.30
N ALA A 304 -31.60 -24.45 -0.20
CA ALA A 304 -31.68 -23.01 -0.13
C ALA A 304 -31.76 -22.49 -1.56
N ASP A 305 -32.46 -21.37 -1.73
CA ASP A 305 -32.45 -20.62 -2.97
C ASP A 305 -30.99 -20.29 -3.36
N ALA A 306 -30.56 -20.77 -4.52
CA ALA A 306 -29.22 -20.56 -5.04
C ALA A 306 -28.90 -19.06 -5.19
N ALA A 307 -29.91 -18.23 -5.52
CA ALA A 307 -29.74 -16.78 -5.60
C ALA A 307 -29.49 -16.15 -4.23
N ALA A 308 -30.22 -16.57 -3.19
CA ALA A 308 -29.99 -16.12 -1.82
C ALA A 308 -28.60 -16.52 -1.30
N LEU A 309 -28.13 -17.73 -1.64
CA LEU A 309 -26.80 -18.21 -1.28
C LEU A 309 -25.70 -17.41 -1.98
N ALA A 310 -25.84 -17.17 -3.29
CA ALA A 310 -24.93 -16.34 -4.06
C ALA A 310 -24.87 -14.91 -3.50
N ALA A 311 -26.02 -14.31 -3.19
CA ALA A 311 -26.08 -12.98 -2.60
C ALA A 311 -25.38 -12.91 -1.23
N ALA A 312 -25.51 -13.93 -0.38
CA ALA A 312 -24.81 -13.98 0.90
C ALA A 312 -23.29 -14.09 0.73
N ARG A 313 -22.81 -14.89 -0.24
CA ARG A 313 -21.38 -15.02 -0.56
C ARG A 313 -20.79 -13.72 -1.12
N VAL A 314 -21.51 -13.04 -2.03
CA VAL A 314 -21.11 -11.72 -2.54
C VAL A 314 -21.07 -10.69 -1.41
N ALA A 315 -22.08 -10.68 -0.53
CA ALA A 315 -22.12 -9.77 0.60
C ALA A 315 -20.99 -10.02 1.61
N PHE A 316 -20.60 -11.29 1.82
CA PHE A 316 -19.43 -11.64 2.63
C PHE A 316 -18.13 -11.13 2.00
N ALA A 317 -17.96 -11.31 0.69
CA ALA A 317 -16.80 -10.81 -0.03
C ALA A 317 -16.71 -9.26 -0.01
N GLN A 318 -17.84 -8.57 -0.09
CA GLN A 318 -17.93 -7.11 0.07
C GLN A 318 -17.74 -6.62 1.51
N LEU A 319 -17.86 -7.50 2.51
CA LEU A 319 -17.56 -7.21 3.91
C LEU A 319 -16.07 -7.44 4.22
N THR A 320 -15.46 -8.49 3.69
CA THR A 320 -14.08 -8.85 4.03
C THR A 320 -13.04 -7.94 3.35
N ALA A 321 -13.32 -7.43 2.14
CA ALA A 321 -12.44 -6.47 1.47
C ALA A 321 -12.18 -5.19 2.29
N PRO A 322 -13.20 -4.44 2.76
CA PRO A 322 -12.98 -3.28 3.61
C PRO A 322 -12.40 -3.67 4.99
N LEU A 323 -12.74 -4.85 5.50
CA LEU A 323 -12.21 -5.35 6.77
C LEU A 323 -10.69 -5.59 6.72
N ALA A 324 -10.17 -6.12 5.61
CA ALA A 324 -8.73 -6.29 5.40
C ALA A 324 -7.99 -4.95 5.40
N ALA A 325 -8.46 -3.98 4.60
CA ALA A 325 -7.86 -2.65 4.55
C ALA A 325 -7.91 -1.94 5.91
N LYS A 326 -9.09 -1.82 6.51
CA LYS A 326 -9.27 -1.07 7.76
C LYS A 326 -8.68 -1.77 8.98
N GLY A 327 -8.75 -3.09 9.02
CA GLY A 327 -8.26 -3.90 10.12
C GLY A 327 -6.74 -4.12 10.11
N VAL A 328 -6.12 -4.14 8.93
CA VAL A 328 -4.68 -4.41 8.76
C VAL A 328 -3.93 -3.13 8.41
N GLU A 329 -4.19 -2.55 7.24
CA GLU A 329 -3.43 -1.41 6.72
C GLU A 329 -3.63 -0.14 7.54
N ASP A 330 -4.86 0.11 7.98
CA ASP A 330 -5.22 1.30 8.78
C ASP A 330 -5.30 0.98 10.28
N THR A 331 -4.85 -0.19 10.75
CA THR A 331 -4.80 -0.47 12.20
C THR A 331 -3.55 -1.24 12.61
N ALA A 332 -3.34 -2.47 12.11
CA ALA A 332 -2.19 -3.30 12.50
C ALA A 332 -0.84 -2.65 12.12
N ASN A 333 -0.76 -2.05 10.92
CA ASN A 333 0.41 -1.30 10.47
C ASN A 333 0.75 -0.07 11.34
N TYR A 334 -0.20 0.39 12.16
CA TYR A 334 -0.01 1.49 13.12
C TYR A 334 0.19 1.00 14.56
N ARG A 335 0.27 -0.32 14.77
CA ARG A 335 0.43 -0.96 16.08
C ARG A 335 1.68 -1.83 16.21
N TYR A 336 2.31 -2.19 15.09
CA TYR A 336 3.46 -3.09 15.03
C TYR A 336 4.73 -2.37 14.57
N GLY A 337 5.50 -1.82 15.50
CA GLY A 337 6.66 -0.97 15.22
C GLY A 337 7.99 -1.68 15.03
N ARG A 338 8.03 -2.99 14.69
CA ARG A 338 9.29 -3.74 14.50
C ARG A 338 10.22 -3.04 13.52
N LEU A 339 9.71 -2.70 12.35
CA LEU A 339 10.41 -1.86 11.37
C LEU A 339 9.41 -1.26 10.37
N LEU A 340 9.25 0.06 10.37
CA LEU A 340 8.17 0.74 9.67
C LEU A 340 8.25 0.67 8.14
N SER A 341 9.40 0.35 7.55
CA SER A 341 9.54 0.12 6.10
C SER A 341 8.80 -1.12 5.60
N ARG A 342 8.33 -1.99 6.50
CA ARG A 342 7.47 -3.15 6.18
C ARG A 342 5.98 -2.91 6.45
N ASN A 343 5.62 -1.80 7.08
CA ASN A 343 4.23 -1.45 7.37
C ASN A 343 3.65 -0.63 6.21
N GLU A 344 3.36 -1.31 5.11
CA GLU A 344 2.97 -0.69 3.84
C GLU A 344 1.72 -1.36 3.25
N VAL A 345 1.02 -0.68 2.34
CA VAL A 345 -0.12 -1.20 1.60
C VAL A 345 0.29 -2.47 0.84
N GLY A 346 -0.46 -3.55 1.02
CA GLY A 346 -0.15 -4.87 0.46
C GLY A 346 1.07 -5.60 1.01
N ALA A 347 1.70 -5.10 2.07
CA ALA A 347 2.75 -5.81 2.78
C ALA A 347 2.19 -6.54 4.03
N ASP A 348 2.61 -7.79 4.22
CA ASP A 348 2.54 -8.42 5.54
C ASP A 348 3.81 -8.03 6.30
N ALA A 349 3.67 -7.26 7.39
CA ALA A 349 4.82 -6.80 8.16
C ALA A 349 5.47 -7.93 8.98
N GLY A 350 4.82 -9.08 9.11
CA GLY A 350 5.39 -10.33 9.61
C GLY A 350 6.43 -10.93 8.65
N ASP A 351 6.16 -10.85 7.33
CA ASP A 351 7.09 -11.21 6.25
C ASP A 351 8.22 -10.17 6.14
N PHE A 352 9.29 -10.40 6.91
CA PHE A 352 10.35 -9.40 7.13
C PHE A 352 11.22 -9.16 5.89
N SER A 353 11.65 -10.22 5.21
CA SER A 353 12.56 -10.14 4.06
C SER A 353 12.28 -11.25 3.06
N VAL A 354 12.77 -11.09 1.82
CA VAL A 354 12.72 -12.16 0.80
C VAL A 354 14.12 -12.47 0.28
N SER A 355 14.35 -13.74 -0.06
CA SER A 355 15.60 -14.16 -0.68
C SER A 355 15.69 -13.67 -2.13
N ARG A 356 16.92 -13.55 -2.65
CA ARG A 356 17.17 -13.24 -4.07
C ARG A 356 16.46 -14.25 -5.00
N GLY A 357 16.51 -15.53 -4.64
CA GLY A 357 15.82 -16.59 -5.38
C GLY A 357 14.31 -16.40 -5.43
N ALA A 358 13.69 -16.05 -4.30
CA ALA A 358 12.26 -15.75 -4.25
C ALA A 358 11.91 -14.52 -5.10
N PHE A 359 12.70 -13.44 -5.02
CA PHE A 359 12.52 -12.25 -5.85
C PHE A 359 12.61 -12.58 -7.35
N HIS A 360 13.61 -13.36 -7.78
CA HIS A 360 13.74 -13.81 -9.16
C HIS A 360 12.58 -14.72 -9.60
N ALA A 361 12.11 -15.61 -8.72
CA ALA A 361 10.95 -16.46 -9.02
C ALA A 361 9.66 -15.63 -9.20
N ARG A 362 9.45 -14.58 -8.40
CA ARG A 362 8.33 -13.66 -8.54
C ARG A 362 8.40 -12.85 -9.85
N ASN A 363 9.58 -12.35 -10.22
CA ASN A 363 9.78 -11.68 -11.52
C ASN A 363 9.57 -12.63 -12.72
N ARG A 364 10.06 -13.88 -12.65
CA ARG A 364 9.79 -14.89 -13.69
C ARG A 364 8.30 -15.20 -13.82
N ARG A 365 7.56 -15.26 -12.72
CA ARG A 365 6.11 -15.44 -12.75
C ARG A 365 5.46 -14.23 -13.42
N ARG A 366 5.81 -13.01 -13.00
CA ARG A 366 5.31 -11.76 -13.59
C ARG A 366 5.51 -11.71 -15.11
N ALA A 367 6.72 -12.01 -15.59
CA ALA A 367 7.04 -12.09 -17.02
C ALA A 367 6.17 -13.09 -17.80
N ARG A 368 5.69 -14.15 -17.16
CA ARG A 368 4.91 -15.22 -17.81
C ARG A 368 3.41 -14.98 -17.75
N THR A 369 2.90 -14.42 -16.65
CA THR A 369 1.46 -14.38 -16.38
C THR A 369 0.86 -12.99 -16.56
N VAL A 370 1.61 -11.93 -16.24
CA VAL A 370 1.15 -10.53 -16.30
C VAL A 370 2.31 -9.61 -16.76
N PRO A 371 2.90 -9.84 -17.96
CA PRO A 371 4.10 -9.12 -18.42
C PRO A 371 3.91 -7.61 -18.56
N HIS A 372 2.68 -7.13 -18.63
CA HIS A 372 2.32 -5.71 -18.75
C HIS A 372 1.61 -5.15 -17.51
N THR A 373 1.76 -5.79 -16.34
CA THR A 373 1.29 -5.21 -15.06
C THR A 373 2.07 -3.94 -14.72
N LEU A 374 1.47 -3.03 -13.96
CA LEU A 374 2.26 -1.94 -13.37
C LEU A 374 3.24 -2.48 -12.32
N VAL A 375 4.39 -1.81 -12.23
CA VAL A 375 5.49 -2.11 -11.32
C VAL A 375 5.77 -0.82 -10.55
N ALA A 376 5.22 -0.72 -9.34
CA ALA A 376 5.24 0.50 -8.55
C ALA A 376 6.19 0.40 -7.36
N THR A 377 6.70 1.56 -6.94
CA THR A 377 7.47 1.73 -5.69
C THR A 377 6.97 2.89 -4.84
N ALA A 378 6.09 3.73 -5.37
CA ALA A 378 5.33 4.73 -4.66
C ALA A 378 3.98 4.92 -5.36
N THR A 379 2.94 5.25 -4.59
CA THR A 379 1.61 5.63 -5.09
C THR A 379 1.05 6.79 -4.28
N HIS A 380 -0.17 7.27 -4.55
CA HIS A 380 -0.82 8.26 -3.68
C HIS A 380 -1.30 7.70 -2.33
N ASP A 381 -1.30 6.37 -2.16
CA ASP A 381 -1.80 5.69 -0.94
C ASP A 381 -0.73 4.98 -0.14
N HIS A 382 0.54 5.05 -0.58
CA HIS A 382 1.64 4.51 0.21
C HIS A 382 1.66 5.13 1.62
N LYS A 383 2.06 4.34 2.61
CA LYS A 383 2.15 4.74 4.00
C LYS A 383 3.42 5.55 4.26
N ARG A 384 4.51 5.33 3.51
CA ARG A 384 5.76 6.11 3.55
C ARG A 384 6.40 6.18 2.17
N GLY A 385 7.08 7.28 1.84
CA GLY A 385 7.74 7.48 0.55
C GLY A 385 8.81 6.44 0.24
N GLU A 386 9.10 6.24 -1.04
CA GLU A 386 9.91 5.10 -1.50
C GLU A 386 11.35 5.13 -0.96
N ASP A 387 11.93 6.32 -0.80
CA ASP A 387 13.29 6.52 -0.31
C ASP A 387 13.34 6.54 1.22
N ALA A 388 12.27 6.99 1.89
CA ALA A 388 12.11 6.81 3.33
C ALA A 388 12.10 5.31 3.71
N ARG A 389 11.41 4.46 2.94
CA ARG A 389 11.43 3.01 3.16
C ARG A 389 12.80 2.39 2.84
N ALA A 390 13.46 2.82 1.76
CA ALA A 390 14.79 2.35 1.39
C ALA A 390 15.85 2.67 2.46
N ARG A 391 15.77 3.87 3.07
CA ARG A 391 16.62 4.28 4.20
C ARG A 391 16.29 3.47 5.46
N LEU A 392 15.02 3.30 5.80
CA LEU A 392 14.62 2.53 6.97
C LEU A 392 15.02 1.05 6.88
N ALA A 393 15.06 0.46 5.68
CA ALA A 393 15.55 -0.90 5.48
C ALA A 393 16.99 -1.09 5.99
N VAL A 394 17.82 -0.04 6.00
CA VAL A 394 19.21 -0.09 6.52
C VAL A 394 19.25 -0.48 8.00
N LEU A 395 18.23 -0.16 8.79
CA LEU A 395 18.18 -0.51 10.21
C LEU A 395 18.23 -2.04 10.42
N SER A 396 17.82 -2.84 9.43
CA SER A 396 17.96 -4.30 9.47
C SER A 396 19.42 -4.77 9.39
N GLU A 397 20.33 -3.97 8.85
CA GLU A 397 21.76 -4.29 8.78
C GLU A 397 22.51 -3.90 10.05
N VAL A 398 21.98 -2.95 10.82
CA VAL A 398 22.61 -2.37 12.01
C VAL A 398 21.67 -2.35 13.23
N PRO A 399 21.01 -3.48 13.58
CA PRO A 399 19.95 -3.48 14.58
C PRO A 399 20.44 -3.12 15.98
N ASP A 400 21.67 -3.50 16.35
CA ASP A 400 22.26 -3.16 17.66
C ASP A 400 22.55 -1.66 17.79
N LEU A 401 23.04 -1.04 16.71
CA LEU A 401 23.25 0.39 16.66
C LEU A 401 21.91 1.12 16.79
N TRP A 402 20.89 0.69 16.04
CA TRP A 402 19.55 1.26 16.13
C TRP A 402 18.97 1.15 17.54
N ARG A 403 19.09 -0.02 18.18
CA ARG A 403 18.68 -0.22 19.57
C ARG A 403 19.39 0.75 20.52
N ALA A 404 20.72 0.89 20.39
CA ALA A 404 21.50 1.77 21.25
C ALA A 404 21.07 3.24 21.11
N VAL A 405 20.98 3.76 19.87
CA VAL A 405 20.65 5.17 19.65
C VAL A 405 19.20 5.49 20.01
N SER A 406 18.25 4.59 19.74
CA SER A 406 16.84 4.83 20.06
C SER A 406 16.58 4.86 21.57
N LEU A 407 17.28 4.03 22.35
CA LEU A 407 17.21 4.07 23.83
C LEU A 407 17.91 5.31 24.41
N ASP A 408 19.04 5.72 23.82
CA ASP A 408 19.73 6.97 24.18
C ASP A 408 18.82 8.18 23.93
N TRP A 409 18.18 8.27 22.76
CA TRP A 409 17.22 9.32 22.44
C TRP A 409 16.02 9.31 23.38
N SER A 410 15.48 8.13 23.68
CA SER A 410 14.37 7.97 24.63
C SER A 410 14.75 8.46 26.03
N THR A 411 16.01 8.25 26.45
CA THR A 411 16.55 8.75 27.72
C THR A 411 16.73 10.27 27.68
N LEU A 412 17.30 10.80 26.60
CA LEU A 412 17.52 12.23 26.40
C LEU A 412 16.21 13.03 26.42
N ASN A 413 15.16 12.48 25.80
CA ASN A 413 13.86 13.14 25.65
C ASN A 413 12.93 12.93 26.86
N GLN A 414 13.37 12.27 27.94
CA GLN A 414 12.54 12.02 29.13
C GLN A 414 11.90 13.29 29.69
N ARG A 415 12.63 14.41 29.71
CA ARG A 415 12.16 15.70 30.23
C ARG A 415 11.07 16.34 29.38
N GLN A 416 10.95 15.95 28.11
CA GLN A 416 9.96 16.48 27.17
C GLN A 416 8.65 15.69 27.17
N ARG A 417 8.62 14.51 27.82
CA ARG A 417 7.43 13.66 27.90
C ARG A 417 6.32 14.37 28.68
N GLY A 418 5.10 14.27 28.19
CA GLY A 418 3.93 14.74 28.92
C GLY A 418 3.56 13.77 30.06
N GLY A 419 2.58 14.18 30.88
CA GLY A 419 2.09 13.38 32.01
C GLY A 419 1.44 12.06 31.63
N ALA A 420 1.07 11.28 32.64
CA ALA A 420 0.33 10.02 32.48
C ALA A 420 -1.01 10.24 31.77
N HIS A 421 -1.43 9.26 30.96
CA HIS A 421 -2.70 9.31 30.25
C HIS A 421 -3.27 7.89 30.12
N ARG A 422 -4.45 7.65 30.73
CA ARG A 422 -5.11 6.34 30.77
C ARG A 422 -4.15 5.24 31.27
N ASP A 423 -3.86 4.24 30.44
CA ASP A 423 -2.95 3.12 30.72
C ASP A 423 -1.48 3.45 30.43
N LEU A 424 -1.16 4.67 29.97
CA LEU A 424 0.21 5.12 29.72
C LEU A 424 0.77 5.89 30.92
N ALA A 425 1.98 5.52 31.33
CA ALA A 425 2.72 6.24 32.37
C ALA A 425 3.13 7.66 31.97
N TRP A 426 3.23 7.92 30.65
CA TRP A 426 3.58 9.23 30.08
C TRP A 426 3.11 9.30 28.62
N THR A 427 3.02 10.51 28.07
CA THR A 427 2.61 10.76 26.67
C THR A 427 3.78 11.23 25.81
N PRO A 428 3.93 10.74 24.55
CA PRO A 428 3.01 9.89 23.77
C PRO A 428 2.90 8.41 24.16
N GLY A 429 3.76 7.90 25.05
CA GLY A 429 3.87 6.49 25.41
C GLY A 429 4.91 5.75 24.57
N PRO A 430 5.44 4.62 25.07
CA PRO A 430 6.72 4.09 24.58
C PRO A 430 6.65 3.52 23.16
N ALA A 431 5.54 2.85 22.80
CA ALA A 431 5.31 2.35 21.45
C ALA A 431 5.22 3.49 20.41
N ALA A 432 4.52 4.57 20.75
CA ALA A 432 4.34 5.72 19.86
C ALA A 432 5.63 6.52 19.69
N GLU A 433 6.41 6.71 20.76
CA GLU A 433 7.73 7.34 20.71
C GLU A 433 8.73 6.52 19.86
N ALA A 434 8.77 5.19 20.06
CA ALA A 434 9.66 4.33 19.28
C ALA A 434 9.36 4.38 17.76
N MET A 435 8.08 4.40 17.38
CA MET A 435 7.66 4.57 15.99
C MET A 435 7.93 5.98 15.45
N LEU A 436 7.84 7.01 16.29
CA LEU A 436 8.19 8.39 15.95
C LEU A 436 9.68 8.49 15.57
N TYR A 437 10.59 7.86 16.32
CA TYR A 437 12.03 7.89 16.00
C TYR A 437 12.36 7.27 14.64
N GLN A 438 11.73 6.14 14.29
CA GLN A 438 11.88 5.58 12.93
C GLN A 438 11.32 6.55 11.88
N THR A 439 10.16 7.15 12.15
CA THR A 439 9.53 8.10 11.21
C THR A 439 10.43 9.30 10.95
N LEU A 440 11.01 9.89 11.99
CA LEU A 440 11.96 10.99 11.89
C LEU A 440 13.22 10.58 11.11
N ALA A 441 13.82 9.42 11.41
CA ALA A 441 14.97 8.92 10.67
C ALA A 441 14.67 8.68 9.18
N GLY A 442 13.48 8.15 8.86
CA GLY A 442 13.03 7.88 7.50
C GLY A 442 12.72 9.14 6.69
N CYS A 443 12.01 10.10 7.28
CA CYS A 443 11.53 11.30 6.57
C CYS A 443 12.48 12.50 6.60
N TRP A 444 13.63 12.38 7.29
CA TRP A 444 14.62 13.46 7.38
C TRP A 444 15.11 13.90 5.99
N PRO A 445 14.89 15.17 5.59
CA PRO A 445 15.36 15.66 4.30
C PRO A 445 16.90 15.67 4.21
N PRO A 446 17.51 15.22 3.11
CA PRO A 446 18.98 15.17 2.98
C PRO A 446 19.68 16.53 3.16
N ALA A 447 19.04 17.63 2.76
CA ALA A 447 19.57 18.98 2.87
C ALA A 447 19.27 19.68 4.20
N LEU A 448 18.50 19.04 5.11
CA LEU A 448 18.12 19.66 6.38
C LEU A 448 19.28 19.58 7.38
N ALA A 449 19.84 20.74 7.71
CA ALA A 449 20.84 20.91 8.76
C ALA A 449 20.18 20.88 10.16
N PRO A 450 20.89 20.42 11.20
CA PRO A 450 20.35 20.35 12.57
C PRO A 450 20.16 21.72 13.23
N ASP A 451 20.74 22.79 12.68
CA ASP A 451 20.56 24.17 13.15
C ASP A 451 19.56 24.98 12.30
N ASP A 452 18.99 24.38 11.26
CA ASP A 452 17.97 25.04 10.43
C ASP A 452 16.61 25.05 11.14
N ALA A 453 16.42 26.03 12.01
CA ALA A 453 15.19 26.18 12.79
C ALA A 453 13.92 26.25 11.93
N ALA A 454 13.98 26.88 10.74
CA ALA A 454 12.84 26.98 9.85
C ALA A 454 12.51 25.64 9.18
N GLY A 455 13.53 24.93 8.70
CA GLY A 455 13.40 23.58 8.15
C GLY A 455 12.91 22.56 9.18
N LEU A 456 13.38 22.65 10.43
CA LEU A 456 12.93 21.82 11.55
C LEU A 456 11.47 22.10 11.91
N ALA A 457 11.05 23.37 11.94
CA ALA A 457 9.65 23.73 12.16
C ALA A 457 8.74 23.17 11.05
N ALA A 458 9.16 23.27 9.79
CA ALA A 458 8.42 22.69 8.67
C ALA A 458 8.36 21.15 8.74
N LEU A 459 9.42 20.50 9.17
CA LEU A 459 9.42 19.05 9.42
C LEU A 459 8.49 18.68 10.57
N ALA A 460 8.51 19.44 11.67
CA ALA A 460 7.64 19.23 12.82
C ALA A 460 6.15 19.29 12.42
N GLU A 461 5.74 20.27 11.61
CA GLU A 461 4.35 20.34 11.11
C GLU A 461 3.94 19.09 10.33
N ARG A 462 4.81 18.59 9.44
CA ARG A 462 4.55 17.35 8.69
C ARG A 462 4.41 16.14 9.63
N VAL A 463 5.32 16.03 10.59
CA VAL A 463 5.37 14.90 11.53
C VAL A 463 4.21 14.94 12.54
N VAL A 464 3.79 16.12 13.01
CA VAL A 464 2.61 16.27 13.89
C VAL A 464 1.35 15.78 13.17
N ARG A 465 1.12 16.21 11.92
CA ARG A 465 -0.03 15.74 11.12
C ARG A 465 0.01 14.23 10.92
N TRP A 466 1.18 13.68 10.59
CA TRP A 466 1.36 12.22 10.51
C TRP A 466 1.08 11.54 11.85
N GLN A 467 1.58 12.07 12.96
CA GLN A 467 1.46 11.47 14.28
C GLN A 467 -0.01 11.43 14.70
N THR A 468 -0.76 12.52 14.54
CA THR A 468 -2.20 12.54 14.80
C THR A 468 -2.93 11.47 13.99
N LYS A 469 -2.64 11.36 12.68
CA LYS A 469 -3.21 10.31 11.83
C LYS A 469 -2.81 8.91 12.33
N ALA A 470 -1.53 8.68 12.61
CA ALA A 470 -1.00 7.40 13.08
C ALA A 470 -1.62 6.96 14.42
N LEU A 471 -1.79 7.88 15.37
CA LEU A 471 -2.40 7.63 16.66
C LEU A 471 -3.90 7.29 16.52
N ARG A 472 -4.62 8.02 15.67
CA ARG A 472 -6.04 7.74 15.36
C ARG A 472 -6.22 6.43 14.61
N GLU A 473 -5.30 6.08 13.71
CA GLU A 473 -5.32 4.79 13.01
C GLU A 473 -4.97 3.62 13.94
N ALA A 474 -4.05 3.82 14.87
CA ALA A 474 -3.77 2.83 15.91
C ALA A 474 -5.00 2.55 16.79
N LYS A 475 -5.94 3.49 16.94
CA LYS A 475 -7.19 3.30 17.69
C LYS A 475 -6.92 2.78 19.11
N ARG A 476 -5.86 3.25 19.79
CA ARG A 476 -5.52 2.82 21.17
C ARG A 476 -5.92 3.89 22.17
N GLN A 477 -5.34 5.08 22.04
CA GLN A 477 -5.58 6.21 22.94
C GLN A 477 -6.56 7.23 22.36
N THR A 478 -6.49 7.48 21.06
CA THR A 478 -7.41 8.35 20.30
C THR A 478 -7.94 7.60 19.07
N ASP A 479 -9.05 8.05 18.49
CA ASP A 479 -9.56 7.56 17.21
C ASP A 479 -10.35 8.65 16.44
N TRP A 480 -10.73 8.36 15.20
CA TRP A 480 -11.45 9.32 14.34
C TRP A 480 -12.89 9.62 14.79
N LEU A 481 -13.53 8.72 15.55
CA LEU A 481 -14.92 8.87 16.00
C LEU A 481 -15.01 9.60 17.35
N ALA A 482 -14.00 9.46 18.18
CA ALA A 482 -13.84 10.14 19.46
C ALA A 482 -12.38 10.55 19.67
N PRO A 483 -11.93 11.65 18.99
CA PRO A 483 -10.59 12.17 19.19
C PRO A 483 -10.35 12.56 20.65
N ASP A 484 -9.22 12.14 21.21
CA ASP A 484 -8.75 12.56 22.52
C ASP A 484 -7.81 13.75 22.36
N ALA A 485 -8.38 14.96 22.46
CA ALA A 485 -7.65 16.19 22.14
C ALA A 485 -6.54 16.51 23.16
N ASP A 486 -6.65 16.06 24.41
CA ASP A 486 -5.59 16.24 25.42
C ASP A 486 -4.38 15.37 25.10
N TYR A 487 -4.61 14.08 24.78
CA TYR A 487 -3.56 13.18 24.35
C TYR A 487 -2.87 13.67 23.08
N GLU A 488 -3.66 14.08 22.06
CA GLU A 488 -3.12 14.57 20.79
C GLU A 488 -2.27 15.84 20.98
N ARG A 489 -2.72 16.79 21.80
CA ARG A 489 -1.92 17.99 22.14
C ARG A 489 -0.62 17.65 22.86
N ALA A 490 -0.64 16.72 23.81
CA ALA A 490 0.57 16.32 24.52
C ALA A 490 1.59 15.64 23.58
N CYS A 491 1.12 14.82 22.64
CA CYS A 491 1.95 14.20 21.62
C CYS A 491 2.56 15.24 20.66
N GLU A 492 1.76 16.23 20.24
CA GLU A 492 2.24 17.35 19.42
C GLU A 492 3.32 18.16 20.15
N GLN A 493 3.09 18.52 21.42
CA GLN A 493 4.06 19.24 22.24
C GLN A 493 5.38 18.48 22.34
N PHE A 494 5.33 17.15 22.53
CA PHE A 494 6.52 16.30 22.53
C PHE A 494 7.29 16.40 21.21
N VAL A 495 6.63 16.27 20.06
CA VAL A 495 7.28 16.36 18.73
C VAL A 495 7.96 17.71 18.54
N ARG A 496 7.26 18.81 18.86
CA ARG A 496 7.80 20.16 18.71
C ARG A 496 9.00 20.39 19.64
N ALA A 497 8.92 19.93 20.87
CA ALA A 497 9.99 20.07 21.86
C ALA A 497 11.27 19.32 21.46
N ILE A 498 11.15 18.05 21.03
CA ILE A 498 12.34 17.28 20.63
C ILE A 498 12.98 17.80 19.34
N LEU A 499 12.21 18.44 18.45
CA LEU A 499 12.71 19.05 17.21
C LEU A 499 13.18 20.49 17.36
N THR A 500 13.19 21.03 18.58
CA THR A 500 13.74 22.36 18.86
C THR A 500 15.26 22.22 19.09
N PRO A 501 16.12 22.90 18.31
CA PRO A 501 17.57 22.80 18.45
C PRO A 501 18.06 23.61 19.67
N HIS A 502 18.96 23.01 20.44
CA HIS A 502 19.63 23.56 21.61
C HIS A 502 21.17 23.41 21.52
N GLY A 503 21.69 22.72 20.49
CA GLY A 503 23.11 22.59 20.17
C GLY A 503 23.58 21.14 20.08
N ALA A 504 24.89 20.93 19.84
CA ALA A 504 25.52 19.67 19.42
C ALA A 504 25.24 18.40 20.26
N GLY A 505 24.72 18.53 21.48
CA GLY A 505 24.38 17.41 22.36
C GLY A 505 22.90 16.99 22.36
N ASP A 506 22.02 17.77 21.72
CA ASP A 506 20.57 17.58 21.73
C ASP A 506 20.11 16.40 20.84
N PHE A 507 18.80 16.15 20.85
CA PHE A 507 18.20 15.09 20.05
C PHE A 507 18.34 15.33 18.54
N VAL A 508 18.14 16.57 18.08
CA VAL A 508 18.18 16.93 16.65
C VAL A 508 19.55 16.65 16.04
N HIS A 509 20.63 17.05 16.71
CA HIS A 509 22.00 16.82 16.27
C HIS A 509 22.36 15.33 16.28
N ARG A 510 21.95 14.59 17.31
CA ARG A 510 22.17 13.13 17.39
C ARG A 510 21.40 12.37 16.33
N LEU A 511 20.14 12.76 16.08
CA LEU A 511 19.33 12.21 15.00
C LEU A 511 19.95 12.51 13.64
N HIS A 512 20.35 13.75 13.39
CA HIS A 512 21.01 14.16 12.15
C HIS A 512 22.30 13.36 11.91
N ALA A 513 23.16 13.22 12.92
CA ALA A 513 24.39 12.43 12.81
C ALA A 513 24.10 10.95 12.50
N PHE A 514 23.07 10.37 13.13
CA PHE A 514 22.66 9.00 12.82
C PHE A 514 22.12 8.86 11.39
N VAL A 515 21.26 9.78 10.96
CA VAL A 515 20.73 9.81 9.58
C VAL A 515 21.87 9.95 8.57
N ALA A 516 22.83 10.85 8.81
CA ALA A 516 23.99 11.05 7.95
C ALA A 516 24.83 9.76 7.81
N ARG A 517 25.00 9.01 8.90
CA ARG A 517 25.72 7.72 8.90
C ARG A 517 25.05 6.65 8.02
N ILE A 518 23.72 6.54 8.08
CA ILE A 518 22.99 5.51 7.32
C ILE A 518 22.56 5.96 5.92
N ALA A 519 22.55 7.27 5.65
CA ALA A 519 22.01 7.84 4.41
C ALA A 519 22.69 7.27 3.15
N PRO A 520 24.02 7.08 3.09
CA PRO A 520 24.66 6.51 1.90
C PRO A 520 24.20 5.08 1.59
N ALA A 521 23.94 4.24 2.60
CA ALA A 521 23.34 2.92 2.39
C ALA A 521 21.87 3.02 1.94
N GLY A 522 21.14 4.01 2.46
CA GLY A 522 19.78 4.34 2.00
C GLY A 522 19.75 4.74 0.52
N VAL A 523 20.70 5.56 0.08
CA VAL A 523 20.86 5.97 -1.33
C VAL A 523 21.18 4.77 -2.22
N VAL A 524 22.05 3.84 -1.77
CA VAL A 524 22.31 2.59 -2.49
C VAL A 524 21.01 1.80 -2.68
N ASN A 525 20.22 1.64 -1.61
CA ASN A 525 18.93 0.95 -1.67
C ASN A 525 17.94 1.65 -2.61
N SER A 526 17.88 2.98 -2.59
CA SER A 526 17.02 3.79 -3.46
C SER A 526 17.38 3.66 -4.94
N LEU A 527 18.67 3.74 -5.28
CA LEU A 527 19.14 3.58 -6.67
C LEU A 527 18.92 2.14 -7.16
N ALA A 528 19.17 1.14 -6.30
CA ALA A 528 18.87 -0.25 -6.59
C ALA A 528 17.37 -0.45 -6.85
N GLN A 529 16.49 0.08 -6.00
CA GLN A 529 15.05 0.01 -6.17
C GLN A 529 14.57 0.66 -7.47
N ALA A 530 15.08 1.86 -7.80
CA ALA A 530 14.74 2.57 -9.03
C ALA A 530 15.16 1.77 -10.28
N ALA A 531 16.38 1.23 -10.30
CA ALA A 531 16.86 0.40 -11.40
C ALA A 531 16.06 -0.91 -11.53
N LEU A 532 15.74 -1.58 -10.40
CA LEU A 532 14.92 -2.78 -10.38
C LEU A 532 13.50 -2.51 -10.91
N ARG A 533 12.85 -1.42 -10.47
CA ARG A 533 11.54 -1.00 -10.98
C ARG A 533 11.54 -0.87 -12.50
N MET A 534 12.58 -0.21 -13.04
CA MET A 534 12.69 0.08 -14.47
C MET A 534 13.07 -1.15 -15.31
N ALA A 535 13.82 -2.10 -14.76
CA ALA A 535 14.34 -3.24 -15.51
C ALA A 535 13.52 -4.54 -15.37
N SER A 536 12.76 -4.67 -14.27
CA SER A 536 11.89 -5.84 -14.03
C SER A 536 10.79 -5.96 -15.10
N PRO A 537 10.24 -7.17 -15.31
CA PRO A 537 9.08 -7.38 -16.19
C PRO A 537 7.87 -6.57 -15.70
N GLY A 538 7.12 -5.97 -16.62
CA GLY A 538 6.05 -5.02 -16.33
C GLY A 538 6.32 -3.61 -16.84
N VAL A 539 5.36 -2.73 -16.61
CA VAL A 539 5.38 -1.32 -16.95
C VAL A 539 5.76 -0.54 -15.68
N PRO A 540 6.94 0.11 -15.63
CA PRO A 540 7.36 0.87 -14.46
C PRO A 540 6.43 2.06 -14.23
N ASP A 541 5.86 2.16 -13.04
CA ASP A 541 5.04 3.27 -12.61
C ASP A 541 5.90 4.26 -11.80
N LEU A 542 5.91 5.52 -12.22
CA LEU A 542 6.68 6.61 -11.60
C LEU A 542 5.69 7.60 -10.98
N TYR A 543 5.51 7.52 -9.66
CA TYR A 543 4.70 8.50 -8.94
C TYR A 543 5.34 9.89 -9.06
N GLN A 544 4.51 10.93 -9.19
CA GLN A 544 4.96 12.28 -9.49
C GLN A 544 6.05 12.79 -8.51
N GLY A 545 7.16 13.31 -9.04
CA GLY A 545 8.27 13.85 -8.25
C GLY A 545 9.25 12.81 -7.71
N THR A 546 9.00 11.51 -7.89
CA THR A 546 9.86 10.42 -7.39
C THR A 546 11.09 10.14 -8.27
N GLU A 547 11.29 10.92 -9.33
CA GLU A 547 12.60 11.11 -9.96
C GLU A 547 13.61 11.79 -8.99
N ARG A 548 13.11 12.45 -7.93
CA ARG A 548 13.89 12.93 -6.78
C ARG A 548 13.69 12.06 -5.54
N TRP A 549 14.32 12.46 -4.42
CA TRP A 549 14.15 11.81 -3.13
C TRP A 549 12.74 11.98 -2.56
N ASP A 550 12.03 10.86 -2.41
CA ASP A 550 10.71 10.76 -1.80
C ASP A 550 10.81 10.33 -0.34
N HIS A 551 10.91 11.35 0.51
CA HIS A 551 10.82 11.23 1.98
C HIS A 551 9.44 11.69 2.49
N SER A 552 8.39 11.52 1.69
CA SER A 552 7.03 11.81 2.12
C SER A 552 6.51 10.82 3.16
N LEU A 553 5.52 11.26 3.93
CA LEU A 553 4.73 10.46 4.84
C LEU A 553 3.39 10.10 4.16
N VAL A 554 2.57 9.31 4.85
CA VAL A 554 1.22 8.96 4.36
C VAL A 554 0.40 10.20 3.98
N ASP A 555 -0.55 10.03 3.05
CA ASP A 555 -1.58 11.01 2.69
C ASP A 555 -2.07 11.82 3.91
N PRO A 556 -2.12 13.17 3.83
CA PRO A 556 -1.90 13.99 2.63
C PRO A 556 -0.45 14.43 2.38
N ASP A 557 0.56 13.96 3.14
CA ASP A 557 1.95 14.44 2.96
C ASP A 557 2.57 14.01 1.62
N ASN A 558 2.16 12.86 1.07
CA ASN A 558 2.54 12.37 -0.26
C ASN A 558 1.70 12.99 -1.41
N ARG A 559 0.82 13.95 -1.10
CA ARG A 559 0.01 14.71 -2.07
C ARG A 559 0.41 16.19 -2.16
N ARG A 560 1.58 16.54 -1.63
CA ARG A 560 2.16 17.88 -1.79
C ARG A 560 2.43 18.17 -3.26
N ASP A 561 2.35 19.45 -3.62
CA ASP A 561 2.61 19.91 -4.97
C ASP A 561 4.03 19.54 -5.43
N VAL A 562 4.13 19.14 -6.70
CA VAL A 562 5.40 18.82 -7.35
C VAL A 562 5.86 20.05 -8.14
N PRO A 563 7.10 20.56 -7.93
CA PRO A 563 7.60 21.72 -8.63
C PRO A 563 8.04 21.37 -10.06
N PHE A 564 7.09 21.03 -10.94
CA PHE A 564 7.36 20.55 -12.31
C PHE A 564 8.20 21.52 -13.15
N ALA A 565 7.99 22.84 -12.99
CA ALA A 565 8.79 23.84 -13.70
C ALA A 565 10.29 23.78 -13.32
N ALA A 566 10.59 23.57 -12.03
CA ALA A 566 11.97 23.42 -11.56
C ALA A 566 12.58 22.08 -12.01
N LEU A 567 11.77 21.01 -12.03
CA LEU A 567 12.19 19.72 -12.56
C LEU A 567 12.50 19.82 -14.06
N ALA A 568 11.63 20.42 -14.86
CA ALA A 568 11.87 20.60 -16.29
C ALA A 568 13.13 21.45 -16.60
N ALA A 569 13.44 22.44 -15.76
CA ALA A 569 14.60 23.32 -15.94
C ALA A 569 15.93 22.71 -15.48
N GLU A 570 15.92 21.81 -14.49
CA GLU A 570 17.12 21.11 -14.05
C GLU A 570 17.54 20.08 -15.11
N ARG A 571 18.77 20.19 -15.62
CA ARG A 571 19.31 19.25 -16.61
C ARG A 571 20.22 18.22 -15.94
N VAL A 572 20.21 16.99 -16.47
CA VAL A 572 21.07 15.89 -16.04
C VAL A 572 21.78 15.24 -17.25
N ASP A 573 22.52 16.06 -18.00
CA ASP A 573 23.16 15.64 -19.26
C ASP A 573 24.43 14.78 -19.09
N GLU A 574 25.11 14.89 -17.94
CA GLU A 574 26.34 14.16 -17.64
C GLU A 574 26.07 12.67 -17.37
N PRO A 575 27.10 11.80 -17.37
CA PRO A 575 26.99 10.44 -16.85
C PRO A 575 26.36 10.41 -15.45
N VAL A 576 25.57 9.38 -15.16
CA VAL A 576 24.87 9.24 -13.88
C VAL A 576 25.85 9.31 -12.68
N ALA A 577 27.06 8.77 -12.87
CA ALA A 577 28.13 8.78 -11.86
C ALA A 577 28.63 10.17 -11.48
N ALA A 578 28.54 11.18 -12.37
CA ALA A 578 28.98 12.55 -12.11
C ALA A 578 28.16 13.20 -10.99
N TYR A 579 26.92 12.76 -10.79
CA TYR A 579 26.02 13.27 -9.76
C TYR A 579 26.11 12.53 -8.42
N LEU A 580 26.85 11.42 -8.34
CA LEU A 580 26.97 10.62 -7.11
C LEU A 580 27.62 11.39 -5.95
N PRO A 581 28.67 12.22 -6.15
CA PRO A 581 29.26 12.99 -5.05
C PRO A 581 28.32 14.04 -4.45
N THR A 582 27.36 14.54 -5.24
CA THR A 582 26.35 15.52 -4.80
C THR A 582 24.98 14.89 -4.57
N TRP A 583 24.93 13.58 -4.27
CA TRP A 583 23.70 12.82 -4.10
C TRP A 583 22.58 13.50 -3.26
N PRO A 584 22.84 14.37 -2.24
CA PRO A 584 21.74 15.02 -1.52
C PRO A 584 20.79 15.83 -2.43
N ASP A 585 21.26 16.32 -3.59
CA ASP A 585 20.47 17.08 -4.56
C ASP A 585 19.51 16.22 -5.42
N ALA A 586 19.59 14.89 -5.30
CA ALA A 586 18.79 13.89 -6.02
C ALA A 586 19.05 13.77 -7.54
N ARG A 587 19.98 14.54 -8.13
CA ARG A 587 20.27 14.49 -9.57
C ARG A 587 20.76 13.11 -10.01
N VAL A 588 21.46 12.37 -9.14
CA VAL A 588 21.88 11.00 -9.43
C VAL A 588 20.69 10.04 -9.65
N LYS A 589 19.63 10.15 -8.84
CA LYS A 589 18.42 9.32 -8.99
C LYS A 589 17.67 9.72 -10.26
N ARG A 590 17.55 11.02 -10.50
CA ARG A 590 16.92 11.56 -11.70
C ARG A 590 17.63 11.10 -12.97
N ALA A 591 18.95 11.27 -13.05
CA ALA A 591 19.77 10.84 -14.18
C ALA A 591 19.63 9.33 -14.43
N LEU A 592 19.60 8.52 -13.35
CA LEU A 592 19.35 7.08 -13.44
C LEU A 592 17.96 6.80 -14.04
N VAL A 593 16.90 7.46 -13.56
CA VAL A 593 15.54 7.28 -14.09
C VAL A 593 15.47 7.66 -15.56
N GLU A 594 16.01 8.81 -15.96
CA GLU A 594 16.01 9.28 -17.34
C GLU A 594 16.77 8.31 -18.27
N ARG A 595 17.98 7.89 -17.90
CA ARG A 595 18.76 6.91 -18.68
C ARG A 595 18.06 5.56 -18.76
N MET A 596 17.43 5.09 -17.69
CA MET A 596 16.66 3.84 -17.71
C MET A 596 15.40 3.92 -18.57
N LEU A 597 14.72 5.06 -18.61
CA LEU A 597 13.57 5.26 -19.51
C LEU A 597 14.02 5.33 -20.97
N ALA A 598 15.13 6.02 -21.25
CA ALA A 598 15.75 6.04 -22.58
C ALA A 598 16.15 4.63 -23.05
N LEU A 599 16.65 3.79 -22.14
CA LEU A 599 16.97 2.39 -22.41
C LEU A 599 15.74 1.60 -22.87
N ARG A 600 14.62 1.76 -22.15
CA ARG A 600 13.35 1.11 -22.48
C ARG A 600 12.77 1.61 -23.79
N ALA A 601 12.87 2.91 -24.06
CA ALA A 601 12.44 3.52 -25.32
C ALA A 601 13.28 3.05 -26.51
N ARG A 602 14.58 2.80 -26.30
CA ARG A 602 15.49 2.28 -27.33
C ARG A 602 15.20 0.82 -27.70
N TRP A 603 14.86 -0.01 -26.71
CA TRP A 603 14.61 -1.44 -26.90
C TRP A 603 13.29 -1.92 -26.28
N PRO A 604 12.13 -1.43 -26.74
CA PRO A 604 10.84 -1.69 -26.10
C PRO A 604 10.51 -3.20 -26.03
N ALA A 605 10.80 -3.97 -27.08
CA ALA A 605 10.55 -5.41 -27.12
C ALA A 605 11.32 -6.18 -26.04
N VAL A 606 12.55 -5.78 -25.70
CA VAL A 606 13.37 -6.40 -24.64
C VAL A 606 12.68 -6.27 -23.28
N PHE A 607 12.03 -5.14 -23.02
CA PHE A 607 11.42 -4.84 -21.73
C PHE A 607 9.94 -5.20 -21.64
N ALA A 608 9.20 -5.16 -22.75
CA ALA A 608 7.80 -5.58 -22.82
C ALA A 608 7.69 -7.10 -22.79
N ASP A 609 8.38 -7.80 -23.70
CA ASP A 609 8.18 -9.23 -23.96
C ASP A 609 9.45 -10.07 -23.78
N GLY A 610 10.61 -9.42 -23.68
CA GLY A 610 11.90 -10.09 -23.55
C GLY A 610 12.03 -10.93 -22.28
N ALA A 611 12.76 -12.05 -22.41
CA ALA A 611 12.94 -13.04 -21.37
C ALA A 611 13.65 -12.44 -20.14
N TYR A 612 13.19 -12.84 -18.95
CA TYR A 612 13.85 -12.54 -17.68
C TYR A 612 14.72 -13.72 -17.24
N VAL A 613 16.04 -13.54 -17.24
CA VAL A 613 17.02 -14.58 -16.89
C VAL A 613 17.75 -14.19 -15.61
N PRO A 614 17.48 -14.84 -14.46
CA PRO A 614 18.25 -14.61 -13.24
C PRO A 614 19.72 -14.99 -13.45
N LEU A 615 20.65 -14.16 -12.99
CA LEU A 615 22.08 -14.42 -13.08
C LEU A 615 22.65 -14.75 -11.70
N ARG A 616 23.46 -15.81 -11.64
CA ARG A 616 24.13 -16.20 -10.40
C ARG A 616 25.26 -15.23 -10.10
N VAL A 617 25.37 -14.78 -8.85
CA VAL A 617 26.54 -14.06 -8.34
C VAL A 617 27.39 -15.03 -7.50
N ARG A 618 28.66 -15.20 -7.85
CA ARG A 618 29.65 -15.99 -7.11
C ARG A 618 30.63 -15.08 -6.35
N GLY A 619 31.35 -15.64 -5.38
CA GLY A 619 32.28 -14.92 -4.52
C GLY A 619 31.71 -14.63 -3.13
N THR A 620 32.59 -14.24 -2.22
CA THR A 620 32.32 -14.01 -0.79
C THR A 620 31.25 -12.96 -0.54
N LEU A 621 31.19 -11.89 -1.34
CA LEU A 621 30.18 -10.84 -1.24
C LEU A 621 28.95 -11.08 -2.13
N GLY A 622 28.78 -12.29 -2.67
CA GLY A 622 27.70 -12.59 -3.61
C GLY A 622 26.30 -12.22 -3.09
N ARG A 623 26.04 -12.30 -1.77
CA ARG A 623 24.75 -11.92 -1.16
C ARG A 623 24.39 -10.43 -1.27
N HIS A 624 25.38 -9.57 -1.51
CA HIS A 624 25.27 -8.12 -1.61
C HIS A 624 24.95 -7.63 -3.02
N ALA A 625 24.78 -8.53 -3.99
CA ALA A 625 24.37 -8.18 -5.34
C ALA A 625 23.17 -9.01 -5.82
N VAL A 626 22.34 -8.37 -6.65
CA VAL A 626 21.26 -9.00 -7.40
C VAL A 626 21.52 -8.74 -8.88
N ALA A 627 21.48 -9.78 -9.69
CA ALA A 627 21.76 -9.68 -11.11
C ALA A 627 20.75 -10.48 -11.95
N PHE A 628 20.34 -9.92 -13.09
CA PHE A 628 19.54 -10.61 -14.08
C PHE A 628 19.78 -10.02 -15.46
N ALA A 629 19.41 -10.76 -16.51
CA ALA A 629 19.37 -10.28 -17.87
C ALA A 629 17.92 -10.14 -18.37
N ARG A 630 17.69 -9.11 -19.19
CA ARG A 630 16.56 -9.00 -20.12
C ARG A 630 17.06 -9.32 -21.52
N CYS A 631 16.52 -10.36 -22.13
CA CYS A 631 16.95 -10.83 -23.45
C CYS A 631 15.80 -10.65 -24.46
N GLY A 632 16.04 -9.89 -25.52
CA GLY A 632 15.18 -9.82 -26.70
C GLY A 632 15.91 -10.30 -27.95
N GLU A 633 15.31 -10.09 -29.11
CA GLU A 633 15.96 -10.39 -30.39
C GLU A 633 17.15 -9.45 -30.60
N GLY A 634 18.35 -10.02 -30.75
CA GLY A 634 19.57 -9.27 -31.03
C GLY A 634 20.14 -8.40 -29.90
N VAL A 635 19.46 -8.29 -28.74
CA VAL A 635 19.89 -7.42 -27.64
C VAL A 635 19.73 -8.11 -26.29
N THR A 636 20.77 -8.04 -25.47
CA THR A 636 20.76 -8.46 -24.07
C THR A 636 21.16 -7.29 -23.17
N VAL A 637 20.35 -7.07 -22.13
CA VAL A 637 20.63 -6.08 -21.08
C VAL A 637 20.85 -6.81 -19.77
N VAL A 638 22.04 -6.69 -19.19
CA VAL A 638 22.37 -7.20 -17.86
C VAL A 638 22.23 -6.07 -16.84
N VAL A 639 21.45 -6.31 -15.80
CA VAL A 639 21.28 -5.37 -14.69
C VAL A 639 21.89 -5.97 -13.44
N VAL A 640 22.72 -5.18 -12.76
CA VAL A 640 23.37 -5.54 -11.49
C VAL A 640 23.10 -4.43 -10.49
N VAL A 641 22.57 -4.79 -9.32
CA VAL A 641 22.33 -3.82 -8.23
C VAL A 641 22.97 -4.29 -6.93
N THR A 642 23.48 -3.32 -6.16
CA THR A 642 23.98 -3.54 -4.80
C THR A 642 22.81 -3.57 -3.80
N ARG A 643 22.88 -4.44 -2.80
CA ARG A 643 21.99 -4.47 -1.64
C ARG A 643 22.77 -4.79 -0.37
N LEU A 644 22.20 -4.44 0.78
CA LEU A 644 22.82 -4.65 2.09
C LEU A 644 24.23 -4.02 2.17
N ALA A 645 24.32 -2.74 1.80
CA ALA A 645 25.60 -2.08 1.62
C ALA A 645 26.17 -1.47 2.91
N CYS A 646 25.37 -1.32 3.97
CA CYS A 646 25.72 -0.52 5.14
C CYS A 646 27.05 -0.96 5.77
N ARG A 647 27.23 -2.26 5.98
CA ARG A 647 28.47 -2.79 6.59
C ARG A 647 29.68 -2.72 5.64
N LEU A 648 29.45 -2.71 4.33
CA LEU A 648 30.52 -2.64 3.33
C LEU A 648 31.02 -1.21 3.11
N LEU A 649 30.13 -0.23 3.30
CA LEU A 649 30.42 1.20 3.21
C LEU A 649 31.31 1.68 4.38
N GLY A 650 31.14 1.12 5.57
CA GLY A 650 31.85 1.54 6.79
C GLY A 650 31.16 2.71 7.48
N ASP A 651 31.82 3.32 8.47
CA ASP A 651 31.20 4.32 9.36
C ASP A 651 31.12 5.74 8.79
N THR A 652 32.05 6.11 7.92
CA THR A 652 32.10 7.44 7.29
C THR A 652 32.29 7.30 5.77
N PRO A 653 31.27 6.80 5.05
CA PRO A 653 31.42 6.56 3.62
C PRO A 653 31.52 7.87 2.83
N GLY A 654 32.59 8.01 2.04
CA GLY A 654 32.79 9.17 1.17
C GLY A 654 31.80 9.26 0.00
N LEU A 655 31.27 8.12 -0.45
CA LEU A 655 30.27 8.02 -1.52
C LEU A 655 29.25 6.91 -1.24
N PRO A 656 28.00 7.01 -1.74
CA PRO A 656 27.01 5.94 -1.67
C PRO A 656 27.27 4.83 -2.70
N ARG A 657 28.46 4.22 -2.64
CA ARG A 657 28.85 3.00 -3.38
C ARG A 657 29.92 2.23 -2.62
N VAL A 658 29.93 0.90 -2.75
CA VAL A 658 30.99 0.07 -2.19
C VAL A 658 32.29 0.33 -2.95
N GLU A 659 33.39 0.54 -2.24
CA GLU A 659 34.70 0.74 -2.87
C GLU A 659 35.06 -0.45 -3.77
N PRO A 660 35.57 -0.24 -5.00
CA PRO A 660 35.61 -1.28 -6.03
C PRO A 660 36.46 -2.48 -5.59
N GLY A 661 37.62 -2.21 -4.98
CA GLY A 661 38.51 -3.25 -4.46
C GLY A 661 37.90 -4.13 -3.36
N LYS A 662 36.88 -3.63 -2.62
CA LYS A 662 36.21 -4.44 -1.59
C LYS A 662 35.36 -5.57 -2.19
N TRP A 663 34.95 -5.47 -3.45
CA TRP A 663 34.21 -6.55 -4.11
C TRP A 663 35.04 -7.84 -4.24
N GLY A 664 36.38 -7.74 -4.12
CA GLY A 664 37.27 -8.90 -4.13
C GLY A 664 36.99 -9.76 -5.37
N GLU A 665 36.89 -11.07 -5.22
CA GLU A 665 36.65 -12.00 -6.32
C GLU A 665 35.20 -12.06 -6.84
N THR A 666 34.30 -11.23 -6.32
CA THR A 666 32.85 -11.34 -6.56
C THR A 666 32.49 -10.98 -8.01
N ALA A 667 31.72 -11.85 -8.66
CA ALA A 667 31.40 -11.72 -10.07
C ALA A 667 30.01 -12.30 -10.41
N VAL A 668 29.37 -11.71 -11.43
CA VAL A 668 28.15 -12.23 -12.06
C VAL A 668 28.55 -13.28 -13.09
N VAL A 669 27.90 -14.44 -13.06
CA VAL A 669 28.11 -15.53 -14.01
C VAL A 669 27.17 -15.31 -15.21
N LEU A 670 27.75 -15.16 -16.40
CA LEU A 670 26.98 -15.02 -17.64
C LEU A 670 26.55 -16.39 -18.19
N PRO A 671 25.45 -16.45 -18.96
CA PRO A 671 25.10 -17.66 -19.72
C PRO A 671 26.19 -18.03 -20.73
N ARG A 672 26.29 -19.32 -21.09
CA ARG A 672 27.20 -19.78 -22.15
C ARG A 672 26.86 -19.09 -23.48
N GLY A 673 27.88 -18.65 -24.20
CA GLY A 673 27.71 -17.94 -25.47
C GLY A 673 27.28 -16.48 -25.34
N ALA A 674 27.26 -15.93 -24.12
CA ALA A 674 27.04 -14.50 -23.92
C ALA A 674 28.16 -13.65 -24.55
N ALA A 675 27.85 -12.39 -24.84
CA ALA A 675 28.81 -11.45 -25.41
C ALA A 675 30.04 -11.29 -24.50
N LYS A 676 31.20 -11.12 -25.13
CA LYS A 676 32.46 -10.86 -24.41
C LYS A 676 32.61 -9.40 -24.00
N ARG A 677 32.04 -8.48 -24.78
CA ARG A 677 32.13 -7.04 -24.57
C ARG A 677 30.74 -6.47 -24.32
N TRP A 678 30.65 -5.61 -23.33
CA TRP A 678 29.40 -4.97 -22.92
C TRP A 678 29.59 -3.47 -22.82
N ARG A 679 28.61 -2.71 -23.28
CA ARG A 679 28.57 -1.26 -23.08
C ARG A 679 27.83 -0.94 -21.79
N ASP A 680 28.44 -0.17 -20.90
CA ASP A 680 27.74 0.40 -19.76
C ASP A 680 26.84 1.56 -20.22
N TRP A 681 25.55 1.40 -19.99
CA TRP A 681 24.51 2.34 -20.41
C TRP A 681 24.40 3.56 -19.48
N LEU A 682 24.83 3.43 -18.22
CA LEU A 682 24.75 4.51 -17.24
C LEU A 682 25.95 5.46 -17.30
N SER A 683 27.00 5.07 -18.03
CA SER A 683 28.14 5.90 -18.39
C SER A 683 28.05 6.37 -19.85
N ASP A 684 28.95 7.27 -20.25
CA ASP A 684 29.06 7.73 -21.64
C ASP A 684 29.78 6.70 -22.53
N GLY A 685 29.29 5.46 -22.54
CA GLY A 685 29.76 4.40 -23.43
C GLY A 685 31.02 3.67 -22.97
N GLY A 686 31.28 3.60 -21.66
CA GLY A 686 32.35 2.75 -21.13
C GLY A 686 32.15 1.29 -21.52
N GLU A 687 33.22 0.62 -21.94
CA GLU A 687 33.19 -0.82 -22.24
C GLU A 687 33.61 -1.65 -21.02
N ILE A 688 32.90 -2.74 -20.78
CA ILE A 688 33.21 -3.74 -19.75
C ILE A 688 33.36 -5.09 -20.44
N ASP A 689 34.58 -5.62 -20.41
CA ASP A 689 34.85 -6.96 -20.91
C ASP A 689 34.53 -8.01 -19.84
N ALA A 690 33.81 -9.04 -20.26
CA ALA A 690 33.68 -10.28 -19.51
C ALA A 690 35.04 -10.98 -19.45
N SER A 691 35.34 -11.58 -18.29
CA SER A 691 36.52 -12.41 -18.12
C SER A 691 36.45 -13.68 -18.98
N ASP A 692 37.60 -14.30 -19.27
CA ASP A 692 37.69 -15.51 -20.10
C ASP A 692 36.84 -16.67 -19.57
N ASP A 693 36.57 -16.69 -18.26
CA ASP A 693 35.71 -17.67 -17.59
C ASP A 693 34.19 -17.34 -17.70
N GLY A 694 33.82 -16.34 -18.53
CA GLY A 694 32.44 -15.96 -18.78
C GLY A 694 31.79 -15.20 -17.61
N THR A 695 32.55 -14.37 -16.90
CA THR A 695 32.05 -13.62 -15.74
C THR A 695 32.26 -12.11 -15.82
N LEU A 696 31.32 -11.36 -15.23
CA LEU A 696 31.38 -9.91 -15.08
C LEU A 696 31.78 -9.57 -13.65
N ARG A 697 32.94 -8.95 -13.53
CA ARG A 697 33.59 -8.61 -12.26
C ARG A 697 32.90 -7.43 -11.58
N LEU A 698 32.48 -7.57 -10.31
CA LEU A 698 31.73 -6.50 -9.62
C LEU A 698 32.58 -5.27 -9.28
N ASP A 699 33.88 -5.46 -9.04
CA ASP A 699 34.85 -4.36 -8.88
C ASP A 699 34.95 -3.48 -10.14
N ARG A 700 34.59 -4.00 -11.32
CA ARG A 700 34.50 -3.24 -12.58
C ARG A 700 33.09 -2.71 -12.83
N CYS A 701 32.09 -3.58 -12.72
CA CYS A 701 30.69 -3.23 -13.04
C CYS A 701 30.13 -2.14 -12.12
N LEU A 702 30.48 -2.19 -10.83
CA LEU A 702 29.97 -1.29 -9.80
C LEU A 702 31.03 -0.27 -9.38
N ALA A 703 32.03 -0.01 -10.24
CA ALA A 703 33.12 0.90 -9.94
C ALA A 703 32.62 2.33 -9.73
N ALA A 704 31.74 2.80 -10.63
CA ALA A 704 31.27 4.18 -10.63
C ALA A 704 29.98 4.39 -9.83
N LEU A 705 29.10 3.38 -9.77
CA LEU A 705 27.76 3.45 -9.20
C LEU A 705 27.41 2.16 -8.45
N PRO A 706 26.47 2.19 -7.49
CA PRO A 706 25.95 0.97 -6.85
C PRO A 706 25.03 0.13 -7.75
N VAL A 707 24.86 0.54 -9.01
CA VAL A 707 24.03 -0.07 -10.05
C VAL A 707 24.85 -0.10 -11.34
N ALA A 708 24.80 -1.20 -12.08
CA ALA A 708 25.33 -1.32 -13.44
C ALA A 708 24.23 -1.79 -14.40
N VAL A 709 24.20 -1.22 -15.60
CA VAL A 709 23.28 -1.63 -16.66
C VAL A 709 24.07 -1.78 -17.95
N LEU A 710 24.31 -3.02 -18.33
CA LEU A 710 25.25 -3.39 -19.37
C LEU A 710 24.49 -3.94 -20.58
N VAL A 711 24.79 -3.43 -21.76
CA VAL A 711 24.11 -3.78 -23.00
C VAL A 711 25.09 -4.47 -23.94
N ALA A 712 24.66 -5.60 -24.48
CA ALA A 712 25.26 -6.22 -25.64
C ALA A 712 24.20 -6.27 -26.75
N ALA A 713 24.42 -5.49 -27.81
CA ALA A 713 23.67 -5.59 -29.05
C ALA A 713 24.51 -6.41 -30.04
N GLY A 714 23.88 -7.34 -30.77
CA GLY A 714 24.54 -8.01 -31.90
C GLY A 714 24.79 -7.01 -33.04
N ASP A 715 25.90 -7.18 -33.76
CA ASP A 715 26.23 -6.39 -34.94
C ASP A 715 25.23 -6.69 -36.08
N ARG A 716 24.08 -6.03 -36.06
CA ARG A 716 23.22 -5.84 -37.22
C ARG A 716 22.67 -4.42 -37.15
N GLU A 717 23.39 -3.50 -37.78
CA GLU A 717 22.84 -2.24 -38.31
C GLU A 717 21.76 -2.52 -39.36
#